data_AF-A0A8H7TUW7-F1
#
_entry.id   AF-A0A8H7TUW7-F1
#
_cell.length_a   1.000
_cell.length_b   1.000
_cell.length_c   1.000
_cell.angle_alpha   90.00
_cell.angle_beta   90.00
_cell.angle_gamma   90.00
#
_symmetry.space_group_name_H-M   'P 1'
#
loop_
_entity.id
_entity.type
_entity.pdbx_description
1 polymer ?
#
loop_
_entity_poly.entity_id
_entity_poly.type
_entity_poly.pdbx_seq_one_letter_code
_entity_poly.pdbx_strand_id
1 'polypeptide(L)'
;MSYISTISLSGNTKGLQRVMERVGVFHENCWSDRGQKWRMGSRSWSGQLSRETKSGRRCICPATVIWNPAPKPHTSDEESKEHKRELLLRIHPSAFLETFTELLRLAKMETPQLSVHDLRYEVGSVEITGPASTETLMSILTPRHKRGEPKIKHAELFQGLHGVTNPASLPAQAILGFNVQDPRLRYPPKKAKSPSSEEEREEEEMKMLELLAAWPAEDNIQPYDIFDRDQRHKASCLPPQKLLQKRRSSTAPGVALKPVESDPSIPILLISGRSGPSRQAQGTWTLLAPWGCILPFWYSLVHYPLSSGGNPRFAGLNEAKQVAFERGLPFFPSDFLTTNAGVTWELEQRQLREKAWEKRPKSKRTEWDSLELGAGRKGEVGNGMSCDFEYLFSLHRRLRDPDSETSDAMDIDVENAAKSTGELESNPLSQLTPFDKSTFSKLVKSHQLDSAPASSVLTVRLSFLTRGVAKSCARIYRLPRKPILTPPSPNAEVPATDPSPLPSSSSALPSDLRDQWLRLLPQPTDTARSRLGKNGSAKIAKSTDLDTRKRLLAQELTAPPIPWPSAKANVADINGHPFVPDAQDLIGFVTSGSFSLSEGRGIAVGGIAVSKVLDDMREDRTQGALCIVRNAGESVGRIARWEII
;
A
#
# COMPACT_ATOMS: atom_id res chain seq x y z
N MET A 1 6.84 -3.74 14.60
CA MET A 1 6.57 -4.66 13.47
C MET A 1 7.08 -6.07 13.74
N SER A 2 7.05 -6.58 14.98
CA SER A 2 7.59 -7.92 15.30
C SER A 2 6.75 -9.07 14.75
N TYR A 3 5.50 -8.81 14.39
CA TYR A 3 4.60 -9.79 13.78
C TYR A 3 4.99 -10.17 12.35
N ILE A 4 5.88 -9.42 11.69
CA ILE A 4 6.41 -9.77 10.37
C ILE A 4 7.22 -11.05 10.49
N SER A 5 6.74 -12.09 9.81
CA SER A 5 7.31 -13.43 9.86
C SER A 5 8.59 -13.49 9.03
N THR A 6 9.59 -14.19 9.54
CA THR A 6 10.87 -14.41 8.84
C THR A 6 11.03 -15.90 8.52
N ILE A 7 11.41 -16.20 7.29
CA ILE A 7 11.74 -17.55 6.81
C ILE A 7 13.20 -17.52 6.35
N SER A 8 13.99 -18.51 6.74
CA SER A 8 15.34 -18.70 6.21
C SER A 8 15.34 -19.80 5.15
N LEU A 9 15.98 -19.53 4.01
CA LEU A 9 16.22 -20.50 2.96
C LEU A 9 17.73 -20.66 2.79
N SER A 10 18.21 -21.90 2.78
CA SER A 10 19.62 -22.19 2.61
C SER A 10 19.85 -23.35 1.66
N GLY A 11 20.94 -23.30 0.89
CA GLY A 11 21.29 -24.34 -0.08
C GLY A 11 22.16 -23.84 -1.22
N ASN A 12 22.16 -24.54 -2.35
CA ASN A 12 22.98 -24.16 -3.49
C ASN A 12 22.48 -22.87 -4.16
N THR A 13 23.41 -22.08 -4.70
CA THR A 13 23.07 -20.74 -5.25
C THR A 13 22.10 -20.83 -6.43
N LYS A 14 22.29 -21.82 -7.33
CA LYS A 14 21.44 -22.01 -8.52
C LYS A 14 20.02 -22.46 -8.14
N GLY A 15 19.88 -23.35 -7.15
CA GLY A 15 18.57 -23.79 -6.67
C GLY A 15 17.82 -22.64 -5.99
N LEU A 16 18.49 -21.87 -5.13
CA LEU A 16 17.89 -20.69 -4.50
C LEU A 16 17.42 -19.67 -5.54
N GLN A 17 18.20 -19.42 -6.59
CA GLN A 17 17.79 -18.55 -7.69
C GLN A 17 16.51 -19.06 -8.37
N ARG A 18 16.45 -20.34 -8.76
CA ARG A 18 15.26 -20.92 -9.41
C ARG A 18 14.01 -20.86 -8.53
N VAL A 19 14.16 -21.10 -7.22
CA VAL A 19 13.04 -20.96 -6.27
C VAL A 19 12.60 -19.50 -6.15
N MET A 20 13.53 -18.56 -6.00
CA MET A 20 13.20 -17.13 -5.91
C MET A 20 12.55 -16.61 -7.18
N GLU A 21 13.04 -17.04 -8.36
CA GLU A 21 12.37 -16.78 -9.63
C GLU A 21 10.95 -17.31 -9.53
N ARG A 22 10.71 -18.62 -9.38
CA ARG A 22 9.35 -19.21 -9.31
C ARG A 22 8.39 -18.54 -8.32
N VAL A 23 8.90 -17.92 -7.24
CA VAL A 23 8.10 -17.23 -6.21
C VAL A 23 7.86 -15.73 -6.51
N GLY A 24 8.14 -15.22 -7.71
CA GLY A 24 7.81 -13.82 -8.06
C GLY A 24 9.00 -12.91 -8.32
N VAL A 25 10.23 -13.35 -8.03
CA VAL A 25 11.40 -12.47 -8.13
C VAL A 25 11.93 -12.51 -9.57
N PHE A 26 11.15 -11.99 -10.52
CA PHE A 26 11.42 -12.09 -11.97
C PHE A 26 12.04 -10.83 -12.58
N HIS A 27 12.16 -9.73 -11.83
CA HIS A 27 12.66 -8.49 -12.41
C HIS A 27 14.04 -8.71 -13.02
N GLU A 28 14.20 -8.35 -14.29
CA GLU A 28 15.49 -8.40 -15.01
C GLU A 28 16.59 -7.67 -14.21
N ASN A 29 16.22 -6.64 -13.44
CA ASN A 29 17.13 -5.90 -12.56
C ASN A 29 17.63 -6.69 -11.33
N CYS A 30 16.97 -7.77 -10.91
CA CYS A 30 17.36 -8.58 -9.74
C CYS A 30 18.48 -9.57 -10.07
N TRP A 31 18.44 -10.17 -11.26
CA TRP A 31 19.40 -11.21 -11.67
C TRP A 31 20.47 -10.71 -12.66
N SER A 32 20.31 -9.51 -13.20
CA SER A 32 21.37 -8.81 -13.96
C SER A 32 22.43 -8.18 -13.04
N ASP A 33 23.39 -7.48 -13.65
CA ASP A 33 24.46 -6.76 -12.97
C ASP A 33 23.93 -5.69 -11.99
N ARG A 34 22.76 -5.09 -12.30
CA ARG A 34 22.10 -4.14 -11.39
C ARG A 34 21.72 -4.75 -10.04
N GLY A 35 21.46 -6.06 -10.02
CA GLY A 35 21.11 -6.82 -8.83
C GLY A 35 22.30 -7.41 -8.09
N GLN A 36 23.54 -7.19 -8.56
CA GLN A 36 24.76 -7.73 -7.94
C GLN A 36 24.87 -7.31 -6.47
N LYS A 37 24.61 -6.03 -6.15
CA LYS A 37 24.64 -5.49 -4.78
C LYS A 37 23.65 -6.20 -3.84
N TRP A 38 22.46 -6.51 -4.34
CA TRP A 38 21.47 -7.30 -3.60
C TRP A 38 21.93 -8.74 -3.39
N ARG A 39 22.44 -9.42 -4.44
CA ARG A 39 22.97 -10.79 -4.36
C ARG A 39 24.21 -10.92 -3.47
N MET A 40 24.98 -9.84 -3.31
CA MET A 40 26.10 -9.76 -2.36
C MET A 40 25.65 -9.58 -0.91
N GLY A 41 24.39 -9.21 -0.65
CA GLY A 41 23.87 -8.97 0.70
C GLY A 41 24.10 -7.55 1.26
N SER A 42 24.51 -6.59 0.42
CA SER A 42 24.65 -5.18 0.82
C SER A 42 23.34 -4.38 0.76
N ARG A 43 22.35 -4.93 0.05
CA ARG A 43 21.01 -4.34 -0.11
C ARG A 43 19.93 -5.37 0.09
N SER A 44 18.74 -4.92 0.50
CA SER A 44 17.54 -5.74 0.51
C SER A 44 16.73 -5.53 -0.77
N TRP A 45 16.00 -6.55 -1.18
CA TRP A 45 14.99 -6.43 -2.22
C TRP A 45 13.62 -6.35 -1.57
N SER A 46 12.76 -5.48 -2.07
CA SER A 46 11.36 -5.42 -1.66
C SER A 46 10.48 -5.44 -2.90
N GLY A 47 9.47 -6.32 -2.91
CA GLY A 47 8.58 -6.51 -4.04
C GLY A 47 7.45 -7.48 -3.73
N GLN A 48 6.64 -7.82 -4.73
CA GLN A 48 5.52 -8.75 -4.59
C GLN A 48 5.97 -10.18 -4.88
N LEU A 49 5.60 -11.11 -4.01
CA LEU A 49 5.72 -12.54 -4.27
C LEU A 49 4.49 -13.03 -5.03
N SER A 50 4.69 -14.04 -5.85
CA SER A 50 3.64 -14.69 -6.62
C SER A 50 3.91 -16.19 -6.73
N ARG A 51 2.86 -17.00 -6.88
CA ARG A 51 2.99 -18.42 -7.25
C ARG A 51 2.42 -18.69 -8.63
N GLU A 52 2.93 -19.74 -9.24
CA GLU A 52 2.37 -20.29 -10.48
C GLU A 52 1.14 -21.17 -10.15
N THR A 53 0.08 -20.98 -10.91
CA THR A 53 -1.18 -21.73 -10.81
C THR A 53 -1.62 -22.13 -12.22
N LYS A 54 -2.57 -23.07 -12.34
CA LYS A 54 -3.07 -23.55 -13.66
C LYS A 54 -3.61 -22.42 -14.55
N SER A 55 -4.15 -21.35 -13.93
CA SER A 55 -4.73 -20.19 -14.60
C SER A 55 -3.76 -19.01 -14.78
N GLY A 56 -2.46 -19.19 -14.47
CA GLY A 56 -1.43 -18.15 -14.57
C GLY A 56 -0.74 -17.87 -13.24
N ARG A 57 -0.22 -16.66 -13.05
CA ARG A 57 0.44 -16.27 -11.80
C ARG A 57 -0.50 -15.53 -10.86
N ARG A 58 -0.43 -15.90 -9.59
CA ARG A 58 -1.22 -15.32 -8.51
C ARG A 58 -0.32 -14.65 -7.49
N CYS A 59 -0.58 -13.39 -7.16
CA CYS A 59 0.17 -12.69 -6.12
C CYS A 59 -0.18 -13.20 -4.73
N ILE A 60 0.84 -13.31 -3.88
CA ILE A 60 0.74 -13.79 -2.50
C ILE A 60 0.80 -12.60 -1.54
N CYS A 61 1.92 -11.89 -1.50
CA CYS A 61 2.12 -10.74 -0.60
C CYS A 61 3.37 -9.92 -0.96
N PRO A 62 3.47 -8.66 -0.48
CA PRO A 62 4.73 -7.96 -0.43
C PRO A 62 5.71 -8.66 0.52
N ALA A 63 6.96 -8.77 0.08
CA ALA A 63 8.04 -9.36 0.85
C ALA A 63 9.32 -8.53 0.79
N THR A 64 10.20 -8.78 1.76
CA THR A 64 11.59 -8.29 1.74
C THR A 64 12.55 -9.48 1.74
N VAL A 65 13.47 -9.53 0.78
CA VAL A 65 14.47 -10.61 0.64
C VAL A 65 15.85 -10.05 0.91
N ILE A 66 16.59 -10.73 1.79
CA ILE A 66 17.92 -10.34 2.24
C ILE A 66 18.87 -11.53 2.04
N TRP A 67 19.94 -11.33 1.27
CA TRP A 67 20.98 -12.35 1.12
C TRP A 67 21.99 -12.27 2.26
N ASN A 68 22.44 -13.43 2.74
CA ASN A 68 23.64 -13.52 3.56
C ASN A 68 24.86 -13.30 2.65
N PRO A 69 25.76 -12.35 2.98
CA PRO A 69 27.01 -12.19 2.27
C PRO A 69 27.81 -13.49 2.23
N ALA A 70 28.47 -13.74 1.10
CA ALA A 70 29.29 -14.94 0.97
C ALA A 70 30.53 -14.82 1.88
N PRO A 71 30.93 -15.90 2.57
CA PRO A 71 32.22 -15.94 3.23
C PRO A 71 33.33 -15.77 2.19
N LYS A 72 34.39 -15.04 2.55
CA LYS A 72 35.58 -14.98 1.68
C LYS A 72 36.21 -16.37 1.60
N PRO A 73 36.66 -16.83 0.42
CA PRO A 73 37.46 -18.03 0.35
C PRO A 73 38.79 -17.76 1.08
N HIS A 74 38.98 -18.43 2.21
CA HIS A 74 40.28 -18.48 2.87
C HIS A 74 41.13 -19.55 2.15
N THR A 75 42.19 -19.10 1.47
CA THR A 75 43.37 -19.88 1.05
C THR A 75 43.15 -21.27 0.42
N SER A 76 43.22 -21.30 -0.92
CA SER A 76 43.94 -22.27 -1.77
C SER A 76 43.74 -23.79 -1.69
N ASP A 77 42.71 -24.37 -1.05
CA ASP A 77 42.51 -25.85 -1.13
C ASP A 77 41.05 -26.39 -1.18
N GLU A 78 40.01 -25.56 -1.31
CA GLU A 78 38.62 -26.04 -1.47
C GLU A 78 37.89 -25.43 -2.68
N GLU A 79 38.43 -25.60 -3.89
CA GLU A 79 37.75 -25.18 -5.14
C GLU A 79 36.55 -26.07 -5.55
N SER A 80 36.09 -27.02 -4.72
CA SER A 80 35.08 -28.02 -5.15
C SER A 80 33.88 -28.24 -4.21
N LYS A 81 33.69 -27.45 -3.15
CA LYS A 81 32.43 -27.46 -2.40
C LYS A 81 31.57 -26.27 -2.78
N GLU A 82 30.49 -26.50 -3.53
CA GLU A 82 29.47 -25.47 -3.80
C GLU A 82 29.07 -24.81 -2.48
N HIS A 83 29.50 -23.55 -2.27
CA HIS A 83 29.20 -22.83 -1.04
C HIS A 83 27.68 -22.69 -0.90
N LYS A 84 27.16 -23.22 0.21
CA LYS A 84 25.76 -23.01 0.59
C LYS A 84 25.57 -21.53 0.86
N ARG A 85 24.58 -20.93 0.18
CA ARG A 85 24.13 -19.57 0.47
C ARG A 85 22.86 -19.62 1.31
N GLU A 86 22.61 -18.52 1.99
CA GLU A 86 21.44 -18.35 2.84
C GLU A 86 20.77 -17.03 2.52
N LEU A 87 19.45 -17.00 2.65
CA LEU A 87 18.66 -15.79 2.49
C LEU A 87 17.53 -15.75 3.52
N LEU A 88 17.18 -14.55 3.97
CA LEU A 88 16.01 -14.30 4.81
C LEU A 88 14.90 -13.70 3.96
N LEU A 89 13.72 -14.30 4.04
CA LEU A 89 12.49 -13.82 3.46
C LEU A 89 11.57 -13.30 4.57
N ARG A 90 11.19 -12.04 4.51
CA ARG A 90 10.32 -11.38 5.48
C ARG A 90 8.97 -11.06 4.87
N ILE A 91 7.90 -11.58 5.47
CA ILE A 91 6.53 -11.53 4.95
C ILE A 91 5.51 -11.25 6.05
N HIS A 92 4.35 -10.73 5.64
CA HIS A 92 3.21 -10.54 6.54
C HIS A 92 2.63 -11.91 7.00
N PRO A 93 2.25 -12.07 8.28
CA PRO A 93 1.82 -13.35 8.84
C PRO A 93 0.57 -13.95 8.17
N SER A 94 -0.35 -13.12 7.66
CA SER A 94 -1.54 -13.62 6.94
C SER A 94 -1.21 -14.38 5.66
N ALA A 95 -0.04 -14.14 5.06
CA ALA A 95 0.44 -14.85 3.88
C ALA A 95 1.54 -15.88 4.20
N PHE A 96 1.85 -16.08 5.49
CA PHE A 96 2.95 -16.96 5.91
C PHE A 96 2.71 -18.41 5.50
N LEU A 97 1.54 -18.96 5.83
CA LEU A 97 1.23 -20.36 5.55
C LEU A 97 1.30 -20.65 4.04
N GLU A 98 0.67 -19.81 3.23
CA GLU A 98 0.70 -19.94 1.76
C GLU A 98 2.13 -19.90 1.22
N THR A 99 2.93 -18.92 1.64
CA THR A 99 4.31 -18.76 1.18
C THR A 99 5.19 -19.93 1.64
N PHE A 100 5.05 -20.34 2.90
CA PHE A 100 5.87 -21.40 3.49
C PHE A 100 5.58 -22.76 2.83
N THR A 101 4.31 -23.10 2.61
CA THR A 101 3.93 -24.33 1.89
C THR A 101 4.45 -24.35 0.46
N GLU A 102 4.38 -23.21 -0.24
CA GLU A 102 4.89 -23.11 -1.61
C GLU A 102 6.43 -23.23 -1.65
N LEU A 103 7.13 -22.59 -0.72
CA LEU A 103 8.59 -22.72 -0.59
C LEU A 103 9.01 -24.16 -0.28
N LEU A 104 8.30 -24.87 0.61
CA LEU A 104 8.57 -26.28 0.88
C LEU A 104 8.37 -27.15 -0.36
N ARG A 105 7.30 -26.89 -1.13
CA ARG A 105 7.03 -27.61 -2.39
C ARG A 105 8.17 -27.41 -3.38
N LEU A 106 8.59 -26.18 -3.59
CA LEU A 106 9.66 -25.82 -4.53
C LEU A 106 11.03 -26.34 -4.06
N ALA A 107 11.34 -26.23 -2.77
CA ALA A 107 12.59 -26.71 -2.19
C ALA A 107 12.77 -28.23 -2.34
N LYS A 108 11.68 -29.01 -2.25
CA LYS A 108 11.70 -30.47 -2.48
C LYS A 108 11.88 -30.86 -3.95
N MET A 109 11.47 -30.00 -4.88
CA MET A 109 11.60 -30.23 -6.33
C MET A 109 13.03 -29.96 -6.82
N GLU A 110 13.81 -29.18 -6.09
CA GLU A 110 15.20 -28.89 -6.44
C GLU A 110 16.14 -30.02 -6.01
N THR A 111 17.12 -30.30 -6.85
CA THR A 111 18.22 -31.25 -6.58
C THR A 111 19.55 -30.50 -6.72
N PRO A 112 20.41 -30.46 -5.67
CA PRO A 112 20.20 -30.89 -4.28
C PRO A 112 19.08 -30.12 -3.56
N GLN A 113 18.48 -30.76 -2.55
CA GLN A 113 17.37 -30.20 -1.79
C GLN A 113 17.81 -28.96 -1.00
N LEU A 114 16.94 -27.95 -0.98
CA LEU A 114 17.12 -26.73 -0.21
C LEU A 114 16.49 -26.89 1.19
N SER A 115 17.11 -26.28 2.21
CA SER A 115 16.57 -26.25 3.56
C SER A 115 15.75 -24.97 3.81
N VAL A 116 14.57 -25.15 4.41
CA VAL A 116 13.63 -24.09 4.77
C VAL A 116 13.44 -24.09 6.28
N HIS A 117 13.66 -22.96 6.93
CA HIS A 117 13.52 -22.81 8.38
C HIS A 117 12.54 -21.69 8.72
N ASP A 118 11.64 -21.95 9.68
CA ASP A 118 10.75 -20.95 10.26
C ASP A 118 11.47 -20.19 11.37
N LEU A 119 11.54 -18.86 11.27
CA LEU A 119 12.19 -17.98 12.24
C LEU A 119 11.23 -16.97 12.89
N ARG A 120 9.91 -17.22 12.86
CA ARG A 120 8.87 -16.31 13.42
C ARG A 120 9.12 -15.85 14.85
N TYR A 121 9.62 -16.76 15.70
CA TYR A 121 9.89 -16.49 17.11
C TYR A 121 11.38 -16.41 17.44
N GLU A 122 12.26 -16.49 16.43
CA GLU A 122 13.71 -16.36 16.61
C GLU A 122 14.21 -14.96 16.27
N VAL A 123 13.66 -14.33 15.22
CA VAL A 123 14.08 -13.00 14.75
C VAL A 123 12.91 -12.03 14.89
N GLY A 124 13.10 -10.99 15.70
CA GLY A 124 12.14 -9.91 15.83
C GLY A 124 12.57 -8.66 15.05
N SER A 125 11.64 -7.72 14.92
CA SER A 125 11.92 -6.46 14.24
C SER A 125 11.16 -5.25 14.78
N VAL A 126 11.86 -4.12 14.80
CA VAL A 126 11.32 -2.80 15.16
C VAL A 126 11.51 -1.87 13.98
N GLU A 127 10.43 -1.20 13.57
CA GLU A 127 10.48 -0.16 12.56
C GLU A 127 10.45 1.19 13.26
N ILE A 128 11.34 2.08 12.85
CA ILE A 128 11.48 3.43 13.40
C ILE A 128 11.38 4.39 12.24
N THR A 129 10.50 5.38 12.38
CA THR A 129 10.23 6.36 11.34
C THR A 129 10.29 7.76 11.92
N GLY A 130 10.69 8.74 11.11
CA GLY A 130 10.81 10.13 11.54
C GLY A 130 12.26 10.66 11.50
N PRO A 131 12.44 11.99 11.63
CA PRO A 131 13.73 12.65 11.40
C PRO A 131 14.76 12.35 12.50
N ALA A 132 14.33 12.07 13.72
CA ALA A 132 15.24 11.73 14.82
C ALA A 132 15.51 10.22 14.95
N SER A 133 15.14 9.43 13.94
CA SER A 133 15.27 7.97 13.96
C SER A 133 16.73 7.52 13.99
N THR A 134 17.59 8.12 13.16
CA THR A 134 19.03 7.81 13.12
C THR A 134 19.73 8.19 14.43
N GLU A 135 19.48 9.40 14.94
CA GLU A 135 20.02 9.89 16.22
C GLU A 135 19.67 8.92 17.38
N THR A 136 18.40 8.51 17.44
CA THR A 136 17.90 7.57 18.45
C THR A 136 18.61 6.21 18.33
N LEU A 137 18.77 5.69 17.11
CA LEU A 137 19.44 4.41 16.90
C LEU A 137 20.92 4.49 17.26
N MET A 138 21.62 5.58 16.93
CA MET A 138 23.05 5.74 17.22
C MET A 138 23.35 5.79 18.71
N SER A 139 22.46 6.37 19.52
CA SER A 139 22.64 6.44 20.98
C SER A 139 22.43 5.09 21.68
N ILE A 140 21.51 4.28 21.16
CA ILE A 140 21.12 2.98 21.74
C ILE A 140 22.03 1.86 21.26
N LEU A 141 22.34 1.85 19.96
CA LEU A 141 23.15 0.81 19.33
C LEU A 141 24.63 1.15 19.47
N THR A 142 25.27 0.54 20.46
CA THR A 142 26.72 0.61 20.60
C THR A 142 27.37 -0.63 20.00
N PRO A 143 28.18 -0.49 18.93
CA PRO A 143 28.89 -1.61 18.34
C PRO A 143 29.82 -2.30 19.34
N ARG A 144 29.81 -3.64 19.31
CA ARG A 144 30.72 -4.47 20.09
C ARG A 144 31.76 -5.07 19.16
N HIS A 145 33.02 -5.00 19.58
CA HIS A 145 34.16 -5.59 18.88
C HIS A 145 34.86 -6.55 19.82
N LYS A 146 35.25 -7.72 19.31
CA LYS A 146 36.12 -8.63 20.07
C LYS A 146 37.53 -8.06 20.09
N ARG A 147 38.23 -8.24 21.21
CA ARG A 147 39.58 -7.71 21.39
C ARG A 147 40.54 -8.44 20.43
N GLY A 148 41.22 -7.70 19.56
CA GLY A 148 42.16 -8.24 18.58
C GLY A 148 41.59 -8.49 17.18
N GLU A 149 40.27 -8.32 16.98
CA GLU A 149 39.64 -8.35 15.65
C GLU A 149 39.50 -6.93 15.07
N PRO A 150 39.60 -6.76 13.74
CA PRO A 150 39.34 -5.47 13.11
C PRO A 150 37.89 -5.02 13.36
N LYS A 151 37.68 -3.71 13.43
CA LYS A 151 36.34 -3.14 13.53
C LYS A 151 35.51 -3.53 12.31
N ILE A 152 34.23 -3.81 12.55
CA ILE A 152 33.31 -4.17 11.47
C ILE A 152 33.02 -2.89 10.68
N LYS A 153 33.32 -2.87 9.38
CA LYS A 153 33.12 -1.68 8.53
C LYS A 153 31.70 -1.12 8.57
N HIS A 154 30.67 -1.97 8.62
CA HIS A 154 29.28 -1.52 8.78
C HIS A 154 29.03 -0.77 10.10
N ALA A 155 29.72 -1.15 11.18
CA ALA A 155 29.64 -0.44 12.44
C ALA A 155 30.29 0.95 12.35
N GLU A 156 31.43 1.06 11.67
CA GLU A 156 32.11 2.34 11.42
C GLU A 156 31.27 3.25 10.51
N LEU A 157 30.72 2.68 9.43
CA LEU A 157 29.80 3.37 8.53
C LEU A 157 28.58 3.90 9.30
N PHE A 158 27.97 3.08 10.17
CA PHE A 158 26.86 3.51 11.01
C PHE A 158 27.24 4.63 11.99
N GLN A 159 28.42 4.57 12.60
CA GLN A 159 28.93 5.64 13.48
C GLN A 159 29.18 6.95 12.73
N GLY A 160 29.53 6.88 11.44
CA GLY A 160 29.71 8.05 10.57
C GLY A 160 28.42 8.69 10.07
N LEU A 161 27.23 8.14 10.36
CA LEU A 161 25.93 8.72 9.99
C LEU A 161 25.42 9.79 10.97
N HIS A 162 26.32 10.39 11.76
CA HIS A 162 25.96 11.48 12.65
C HIS A 162 25.36 12.64 11.84
N GLY A 163 24.25 13.23 12.30
CA GLY A 163 23.58 14.32 11.61
C GLY A 163 22.61 13.91 10.49
N VAL A 164 22.52 12.63 10.10
CA VAL A 164 21.53 12.19 9.08
C VAL A 164 20.11 12.27 9.64
N THR A 165 19.37 13.30 9.24
CA THR A 165 17.97 13.51 9.64
C THR A 165 17.01 12.60 8.88
N ASN A 166 17.12 12.50 7.55
CA ASN A 166 16.23 11.65 6.76
C ASN A 166 16.94 10.38 6.27
N PRO A 167 16.54 9.18 6.72
CA PRO A 167 17.12 7.94 6.21
C PRO A 167 16.83 7.68 4.72
N ALA A 168 15.89 8.39 4.08
CA ALA A 168 15.68 8.29 2.64
C ALA A 168 16.83 8.88 1.79
N SER A 169 17.69 9.71 2.40
CA SER A 169 18.92 10.22 1.80
C SER A 169 19.96 9.12 1.60
N LEU A 170 19.87 8.03 2.36
CA LEU A 170 20.73 6.87 2.23
C LEU A 170 20.41 6.10 0.93
N PRO A 171 21.35 5.28 0.43
CA PRO A 171 21.05 4.42 -0.70
C PRO A 171 19.86 3.52 -0.42
N ALA A 172 18.95 3.41 -1.39
CA ALA A 172 17.72 2.65 -1.22
C ALA A 172 18.00 1.20 -0.79
N GLN A 173 17.30 0.77 0.26
CA GLN A 173 17.36 -0.58 0.81
C GLN A 173 18.76 -1.00 1.26
N ALA A 174 19.64 -0.06 1.64
CA ALA A 174 20.94 -0.40 2.19
C ALA A 174 20.84 -1.19 3.49
N ILE A 175 21.78 -2.12 3.66
CA ILE A 175 21.86 -3.00 4.83
C ILE A 175 23.15 -2.71 5.58
N LEU A 176 23.06 -2.56 6.90
CA LEU A 176 24.19 -2.51 7.81
C LEU A 176 24.04 -3.61 8.86
N GLY A 177 24.81 -4.68 8.73
CA GLY A 177 24.87 -5.75 9.71
C GLY A 177 26.13 -5.68 10.55
N PHE A 178 25.97 -5.68 11.88
CA PHE A 178 27.07 -5.68 12.85
C PHE A 178 26.57 -6.15 14.21
N ASN A 179 27.51 -6.34 15.14
CA ASN A 179 27.24 -6.80 16.49
C ASN A 179 27.17 -5.62 17.47
N VAL A 180 26.23 -5.66 18.40
CA VAL A 180 26.04 -4.64 19.43
C VAL A 180 26.09 -5.24 20.83
N GLN A 181 26.40 -4.39 21.81
CA GLN A 181 26.27 -4.74 23.23
C GLN A 181 24.80 -4.66 23.68
N ASP A 182 24.50 -5.25 24.84
CA ASP A 182 23.19 -5.09 25.49
C ASP A 182 22.92 -3.61 25.81
N PRO A 183 21.82 -3.02 25.28
CA PRO A 183 21.50 -1.61 25.50
C PRO A 183 21.25 -1.29 26.98
N ARG A 184 20.90 -2.27 27.82
CA ARG A 184 20.71 -2.10 29.26
C ARG A 184 22.00 -1.74 29.99
N LEU A 185 23.18 -2.01 29.44
CA LEU A 185 24.45 -1.62 30.07
C LEU A 185 24.62 -0.10 30.16
N ARG A 186 24.02 0.64 29.21
CA ARG A 186 24.07 2.10 29.11
C ARG A 186 22.75 2.79 29.46
N TYR A 187 21.78 2.07 30.04
CA TYR A 187 20.50 2.65 30.43
C TYR A 187 20.62 3.52 31.70
N PRO A 188 20.00 4.72 31.75
CA PRO A 188 19.15 5.33 30.72
C PRO A 188 19.98 5.91 29.55
N PRO A 189 19.47 5.82 28.32
CA PRO A 189 20.19 6.33 27.15
C PRO A 189 20.32 7.86 27.24
N LYS A 190 21.50 8.36 26.89
CA LYS A 190 21.84 9.79 26.93
C LYS A 190 21.67 10.41 25.55
N LYS A 191 21.26 11.68 25.50
CA LYS A 191 21.20 12.46 24.27
C LYS A 191 22.51 12.36 23.50
N ALA A 192 22.43 12.27 22.19
CA ALA A 192 23.59 12.49 21.33
C ALA A 192 24.21 13.85 21.68
N LYS A 193 25.54 13.89 21.81
CA LYS A 193 26.23 15.15 22.08
C LYS A 193 26.19 15.95 20.78
N SER A 194 25.62 17.15 20.82
CA SER A 194 25.84 18.11 19.74
C SER A 194 27.32 18.50 19.73
N PRO A 195 27.93 18.69 18.55
CA PRO A 195 29.28 19.26 18.45
C PRO A 195 29.33 20.58 19.22
N SER A 196 30.43 20.80 19.94
CA SER A 196 30.59 21.93 20.86
C SER A 196 30.98 23.22 20.14
N SER A 197 31.67 23.11 19.01
CA SER A 197 32.05 24.23 18.15
C SER A 197 31.37 24.15 16.78
N GLU A 198 31.25 25.29 16.10
CA GLU A 198 30.75 25.36 14.72
C GLU A 198 31.71 24.65 13.76
N GLU A 199 33.03 24.74 13.99
CA GLU A 199 34.06 24.06 13.19
C GLU A 199 33.94 22.53 13.25
N GLU A 200 33.72 21.95 14.44
CA GLU A 200 33.50 20.51 14.62
C GLU A 200 32.25 20.05 13.85
N ARG A 201 31.22 20.89 13.83
CA ARG A 201 29.98 20.60 13.12
C ARG A 201 30.18 20.59 11.61
N GLU A 202 30.90 21.57 11.07
CA GLU A 202 31.20 21.64 9.64
C GLU A 202 32.07 20.45 9.20
N GLU A 203 33.05 20.05 10.01
CA GLU A 203 33.88 18.88 9.74
C GLU A 203 33.06 17.58 9.75
N GLU A 204 32.18 17.40 10.74
CA GLU A 204 31.27 16.25 10.80
C GLU A 204 30.30 16.21 9.61
N GLU A 205 29.75 17.36 9.22
CA GLU A 205 28.85 17.48 8.08
C GLU A 205 29.58 17.17 6.76
N MET A 206 30.81 17.66 6.58
CA MET A 206 31.65 17.36 5.42
C MET A 206 31.99 15.87 5.35
N LYS A 207 32.43 15.28 6.47
CA LYS A 207 32.74 13.86 6.58
C LYS A 207 31.52 12.98 6.31
N MET A 208 30.35 13.39 6.79
CA MET A 208 29.08 12.70 6.48
C MET A 208 28.78 12.76 4.98
N LEU A 209 28.93 13.92 4.33
CA LEU A 209 28.68 14.07 2.90
C LEU A 209 29.63 13.21 2.05
N GLU A 210 30.93 13.18 2.40
CA GLU A 210 31.92 12.31 1.77
C GLU A 210 31.54 10.83 1.95
N LEU A 211 31.11 10.44 3.15
CA LEU A 211 30.69 9.07 3.45
C LEU A 211 29.44 8.65 2.65
N LEU A 212 28.48 9.56 2.46
CA LEU A 212 27.29 9.32 1.64
C LEU A 212 27.63 9.22 0.15
N ALA A 213 28.63 9.96 -0.31
CA ALA A 213 29.11 9.90 -1.69
C ALA A 213 29.88 8.59 -1.98
N ALA A 214 30.81 8.21 -1.09
CA ALA A 214 31.62 7.00 -1.26
C ALA A 214 30.83 5.71 -0.95
N TRP A 215 29.94 5.74 0.04
CA TRP A 215 29.16 4.63 0.59
C TRP A 215 29.88 3.26 0.56
N PRO A 216 30.93 3.07 1.39
CA PRO A 216 31.79 1.87 1.37
C PRO A 216 31.16 0.64 2.06
N ALA A 217 29.84 0.48 1.96
CA ALA A 217 29.12 -0.67 2.53
C ALA A 217 29.47 -2.00 1.83
N GLU A 218 30.07 -1.95 0.65
CA GLU A 218 30.40 -3.14 -0.16
C GLU A 218 31.79 -3.70 0.16
N ASP A 219 32.62 -2.95 0.87
CA ASP A 219 33.98 -3.35 1.12
C ASP A 219 34.05 -4.39 2.24
N ASN A 220 34.70 -5.53 1.97
CA ASN A 220 34.98 -6.55 2.98
C ASN A 220 33.73 -7.01 3.76
N ILE A 221 32.58 -7.12 3.08
CA ILE A 221 31.36 -7.63 3.71
C ILE A 221 31.61 -9.06 4.20
N GLN A 222 31.29 -9.30 5.47
CA GLN A 222 31.31 -10.61 6.09
C GLN A 222 29.88 -11.14 6.26
N PRO A 223 29.70 -12.48 6.33
CA PRO A 223 28.41 -13.07 6.68
C PRO A 223 27.85 -12.48 7.97
N TYR A 224 26.54 -12.27 8.03
CA TYR A 224 25.91 -11.68 9.20
C TYR A 224 25.60 -12.74 10.25
N ASP A 225 26.07 -12.53 11.47
CA ASP A 225 25.86 -13.44 12.63
C ASP A 225 24.36 -13.69 12.95
N ILE A 226 23.44 -12.82 12.50
CA ILE A 226 22.00 -13.03 12.67
C ILE A 226 21.48 -14.25 11.91
N PHE A 227 22.19 -14.71 10.86
CA PHE A 227 21.84 -15.90 10.10
C PHE A 227 22.24 -17.19 10.82
N ASP A 228 23.25 -17.14 11.69
CA ASP A 228 23.70 -18.29 12.48
C ASP A 228 22.78 -18.54 13.68
N ARG A 229 22.27 -19.77 13.79
CA ARG A 229 21.39 -20.21 14.86
C ARG A 229 22.07 -20.13 16.23
N ASP A 230 23.35 -20.50 16.31
CA ASP A 230 24.06 -20.56 17.59
C ASP A 230 24.34 -19.16 18.12
N GLN A 231 24.69 -18.21 17.25
CA GLN A 231 24.87 -16.81 17.64
C GLN A 231 23.55 -16.18 18.08
N ARG A 232 22.43 -16.45 17.38
CA ARG A 232 21.09 -16.00 17.81
C ARG A 232 20.72 -16.54 19.20
N HIS A 233 20.99 -17.81 19.46
CA HIS A 233 20.72 -18.41 20.77
C HIS A 233 21.58 -17.77 21.86
N LYS A 234 22.90 -17.67 21.66
CA LYS A 234 23.84 -17.02 22.60
C LYS A 234 23.43 -15.57 22.89
N ALA A 235 23.02 -14.82 21.87
CA ALA A 235 22.54 -13.45 22.03
C ALA A 235 21.26 -13.35 22.88
N SER A 236 20.37 -14.34 22.77
CA SER A 236 19.12 -14.37 23.54
C SER A 236 19.32 -14.70 25.02
N CYS A 237 20.47 -15.30 25.39
CA CYS A 237 20.86 -15.58 26.77
C CYS A 237 21.36 -14.31 27.51
N LEU A 238 20.51 -13.28 27.54
CA LEU A 238 20.83 -12.01 28.18
C LEU A 238 20.93 -12.13 29.70
N PRO A 239 21.83 -11.38 30.36
CA PRO A 239 21.98 -11.42 31.81
C PRO A 239 20.69 -10.93 32.51
N PRO A 240 20.29 -11.55 33.63
CA PRO A 240 19.14 -11.10 34.41
C PRO A 240 19.36 -9.71 35.01
N GLN A 241 18.27 -8.96 35.16
CA GLN A 241 18.31 -7.58 35.65
C GLN A 241 19.00 -7.44 37.03
N LYS A 242 18.85 -8.43 37.91
CA LYS A 242 19.49 -8.47 39.24
C LYS A 242 21.02 -8.44 39.16
N LEU A 243 21.62 -9.15 38.19
CA LEU A 243 23.08 -9.13 38.00
C LEU A 243 23.56 -7.77 37.47
N LEU A 244 22.79 -7.17 36.56
CA LEU A 244 23.08 -5.83 36.06
C LEU A 244 23.00 -4.78 37.18
N GLN A 245 21.99 -4.87 38.05
CA GLN A 245 21.86 -4.00 39.22
C GLN A 245 23.02 -4.16 40.20
N LYS A 246 23.44 -5.40 40.49
CA LYS A 246 24.62 -5.66 41.33
C LYS A 246 25.90 -5.05 40.74
N ARG A 247 26.10 -5.17 39.43
CA ARG A 247 27.23 -4.51 38.73
C ARG A 247 27.15 -2.98 38.85
N ARG A 248 25.95 -2.41 38.72
CA ARG A 248 25.73 -0.96 38.88
C ARG A 248 26.01 -0.48 40.29
N SER A 249 25.60 -1.22 41.32
CA SER A 249 25.89 -0.85 42.72
C SER A 249 27.38 -0.88 43.05
N SER A 250 28.16 -1.71 42.37
CA SER A 250 29.62 -1.77 42.52
C SER A 250 30.37 -0.73 41.65
N THR A 251 29.67 -0.02 40.77
CA THR A 251 30.25 1.01 39.88
C THR A 251 29.94 2.39 40.44
N ALA A 252 30.83 3.38 40.21
CA ALA A 252 30.58 4.75 40.63
C ALA A 252 29.26 5.31 40.02
N PRO A 253 28.50 6.12 40.77
CA PRO A 253 27.27 6.73 40.28
C PRO A 253 27.49 7.49 38.96
N GLY A 254 26.59 7.29 37.98
CA GLY A 254 26.62 7.99 36.69
C GLY A 254 27.54 7.40 35.61
N VAL A 255 28.38 6.41 35.96
CA VAL A 255 29.25 5.70 35.00
C VAL A 255 28.51 4.53 34.37
N ALA A 256 28.58 4.42 33.04
CA ALA A 256 27.97 3.32 32.31
C ALA A 256 28.74 2.00 32.52
N LEU A 257 28.02 0.87 32.54
CA LEU A 257 28.65 -0.43 32.67
C LEU A 257 29.49 -0.74 31.42
N LYS A 258 30.72 -1.22 31.64
CA LYS A 258 31.55 -1.76 30.56
C LYS A 258 31.17 -3.21 30.28
N PRO A 259 31.14 -3.65 29.01
CA PRO A 259 30.88 -5.04 28.67
C PRO A 259 31.98 -5.95 29.22
N VAL A 260 31.59 -7.12 29.70
CA VAL A 260 32.47 -8.19 30.19
C VAL A 260 32.43 -9.35 29.18
N GLU A 261 33.42 -10.24 29.20
CA GLU A 261 33.48 -11.41 28.31
C GLU A 261 32.24 -12.32 28.45
N SER A 262 31.65 -12.39 29.64
CA SER A 262 30.42 -13.14 29.91
C SER A 262 29.15 -12.50 29.33
N ASP A 263 29.18 -11.21 28.99
CA ASP A 263 28.04 -10.56 28.34
C ASP A 263 27.94 -11.09 26.89
N PRO A 264 26.76 -11.43 26.35
CA PRO A 264 26.63 -11.91 24.98
C PRO A 264 26.73 -10.76 23.96
N SER A 265 27.21 -11.08 22.76
CA SER A 265 27.21 -10.17 21.62
C SER A 265 25.90 -10.32 20.86
N ILE A 266 25.19 -9.22 20.61
CA ILE A 266 23.87 -9.26 19.97
C ILE A 266 24.03 -8.93 18.47
N PRO A 267 23.80 -9.88 17.56
CA PRO A 267 23.85 -9.61 16.14
C PRO A 267 22.61 -8.84 15.69
N ILE A 268 22.81 -7.77 14.93
CA ILE A 268 21.71 -6.96 14.40
C ILE A 268 21.86 -6.70 12.91
N LEU A 269 20.73 -6.43 12.27
CA LEU A 269 20.65 -5.95 10.90
C LEU A 269 19.85 -4.65 10.86
N LEU A 270 20.42 -3.58 10.33
CA LEU A 270 19.72 -2.34 10.06
C LEU A 270 19.44 -2.24 8.56
N ILE A 271 18.18 -1.96 8.21
CA ILE A 271 17.75 -1.78 6.83
C ILE A 271 17.19 -0.38 6.68
N SER A 272 17.76 0.43 5.78
CA SER A 272 17.22 1.74 5.43
C SER A 272 16.21 1.59 4.30
N GLY A 273 14.93 1.78 4.60
CA GLY A 273 13.82 1.75 3.65
C GLY A 273 13.35 3.15 3.24
N ARG A 274 12.72 3.25 2.07
CA ARG A 274 11.92 4.42 1.70
C ARG A 274 10.68 4.00 0.92
N SER A 275 9.57 4.67 1.19
CA SER A 275 8.23 4.36 0.65
C SER A 275 8.01 4.79 -0.81
N GLY A 276 9.04 5.25 -1.52
CA GLY A 276 8.92 5.64 -2.93
C GLY A 276 10.27 5.97 -3.57
N PRO A 277 10.28 6.27 -4.88
CA PRO A 277 11.51 6.64 -5.58
C PRO A 277 12.02 8.03 -5.18
N SER A 278 11.16 8.91 -4.64
CA SER A 278 11.53 10.25 -4.22
C SER A 278 12.43 10.24 -2.98
N ARG A 279 13.58 10.90 -3.08
CA ARG A 279 14.50 11.12 -1.95
C ARG A 279 13.95 12.08 -0.90
N GLN A 280 12.90 12.82 -1.23
CA GLN A 280 12.22 13.74 -0.31
C GLN A 280 11.17 13.02 0.57
N ALA A 281 10.84 11.76 0.26
CA ALA A 281 9.95 10.99 1.12
C ALA A 281 10.61 10.71 2.48
N GLN A 282 9.81 10.56 3.53
CA GLN A 282 10.32 10.14 4.84
C GLN A 282 10.81 8.69 4.76
N GLY A 283 12.08 8.47 5.08
CA GLY A 283 12.65 7.12 5.16
C GLY A 283 12.25 6.41 6.45
N THR A 284 12.52 5.10 6.48
CA THR A 284 12.29 4.24 7.64
C THR A 284 13.52 3.40 7.93
N TRP A 285 13.80 3.15 9.21
CA TRP A 285 14.80 2.19 9.65
C TRP A 285 14.09 0.94 10.14
N THR A 286 14.50 -0.23 9.66
CA THR A 286 14.06 -1.51 10.20
C THR A 286 15.24 -2.16 10.91
N LEU A 287 15.14 -2.29 12.24
CA LEU A 287 16.08 -3.02 13.08
C LEU A 287 15.62 -4.47 13.21
N LEU A 288 16.48 -5.41 12.80
CA LEU A 288 16.33 -6.84 13.06
C LEU A 288 17.29 -7.26 14.16
N ALA A 289 16.79 -8.05 15.10
CA ALA A 289 17.59 -8.63 16.17
C ALA A 289 16.95 -9.96 16.64
N PRO A 290 17.68 -10.82 17.36
CA PRO A 290 17.10 -11.97 18.03
C PRO A 290 15.91 -11.57 18.92
N TRP A 291 14.84 -12.37 18.90
CA TRP A 291 13.57 -12.03 19.55
C TRP A 291 13.71 -11.64 21.02
N GLY A 292 14.52 -12.39 21.79
CA GLY A 292 14.79 -12.12 23.20
C GLY A 292 15.46 -10.77 23.48
N CYS A 293 16.12 -10.18 22.49
CA CYS A 293 16.82 -8.90 22.62
C CYS A 293 15.94 -7.69 22.26
N ILE A 294 14.79 -7.88 21.62
CA ILE A 294 13.92 -6.79 21.15
C ILE A 294 13.38 -5.96 22.31
N LEU A 295 12.99 -6.59 23.42
CA LEU A 295 12.45 -5.88 24.58
C LEU A 295 13.46 -4.88 25.21
N PRO A 296 14.72 -5.27 25.47
CA PRO A 296 15.78 -4.32 25.86
C PRO A 296 15.96 -3.14 24.91
N PHE A 297 15.94 -3.37 23.58
CA PHE A 297 16.01 -2.28 22.59
C PHE A 297 14.79 -1.39 22.67
N TRP A 298 13.59 -1.96 22.73
CA TRP A 298 12.32 -1.24 22.82
C TRP A 298 12.26 -0.32 24.04
N TYR A 299 12.66 -0.83 25.22
CA TYR A 299 12.69 -0.03 26.44
C TYR A 299 13.63 1.16 26.31
N SER A 300 14.81 0.95 25.72
CA SER A 300 15.77 2.04 25.48
C SER A 300 15.27 3.04 24.45
N LEU A 301 14.54 2.59 23.41
CA LEU A 301 13.93 3.45 22.39
C LEU A 301 12.90 4.41 22.99
N VAL A 302 11.96 3.90 23.78
CA VAL A 302 10.88 4.72 24.37
C VAL A 302 11.42 5.73 25.39
N HIS A 303 12.50 5.38 26.10
CA HIS A 303 13.12 6.26 27.09
C HIS A 303 14.20 7.18 26.53
N TYR A 304 14.49 7.14 25.22
CA TYR A 304 15.47 8.03 24.62
C TYR A 304 14.97 9.49 24.62
N PRO A 305 15.72 10.42 25.21
CA PRO A 305 15.39 11.84 25.14
C PRO A 305 15.85 12.40 23.78
N LEU A 306 14.91 12.88 22.97
CA LEU A 306 15.21 13.45 21.64
C LEU A 306 15.90 14.82 21.75
N SER A 307 16.77 15.13 20.79
CA SER A 307 17.37 16.46 20.67
C SER A 307 16.32 17.56 20.41
N SER A 308 15.29 17.25 19.62
CA SER A 308 14.14 18.15 19.38
C SER A 308 13.20 18.32 20.58
N GLY A 309 13.43 17.59 21.68
CA GLY A 309 12.54 17.53 22.83
C GLY A 309 11.56 16.35 22.79
N GLY A 310 11.19 15.87 23.98
CA GLY A 310 10.34 14.70 24.16
C GLY A 310 11.05 13.36 23.93
N ASN A 311 10.25 12.33 23.67
CA ASN A 311 10.68 10.94 23.51
C ASN A 311 10.04 10.33 22.26
N PRO A 312 10.66 9.30 21.64
CA PRO A 312 10.01 8.52 20.60
C PRO A 312 8.66 7.97 21.09
N ARG A 313 7.62 8.18 20.28
CA ARG A 313 6.28 7.65 20.57
C ARG A 313 6.08 6.32 19.86
N PHE A 314 5.29 5.44 20.46
CA PHE A 314 4.89 4.19 19.83
C PHE A 314 3.68 4.43 18.90
N ALA A 315 3.61 3.65 17.83
CA ALA A 315 2.53 3.65 16.87
C ALA A 315 1.94 2.24 16.80
N GLY A 316 0.61 2.14 16.71
CA GLY A 316 -0.10 0.90 16.51
C GLY A 316 -0.35 0.61 15.02
N LEU A 317 -1.19 -0.39 14.76
CA LEU A 317 -1.54 -0.80 13.39
C LEU A 317 -2.37 0.27 12.66
N ASN A 318 -3.21 1.02 13.39
CA ASN A 318 -4.01 2.10 12.82
C ASN A 318 -3.14 3.25 12.34
N GLU A 319 -2.15 3.65 13.14
CA GLU A 319 -1.18 4.68 12.77
C GLU A 319 -0.30 4.19 11.61
N ALA A 320 0.12 2.92 11.60
CA ALA A 320 0.86 2.36 10.46
C ALA A 320 0.04 2.40 9.16
N LYS A 321 -1.25 2.05 9.22
CA LYS A 321 -2.18 2.17 8.09
C LYS A 321 -2.35 3.63 7.66
N GLN A 322 -2.50 4.56 8.61
CA GLN A 322 -2.61 5.99 8.32
C GLN A 322 -1.34 6.54 7.67
N VAL A 323 -0.16 6.18 8.16
CA VAL A 323 1.12 6.60 7.59
C VAL A 323 1.29 6.07 6.16
N ALA A 324 0.94 4.81 5.89
CA ALA A 324 0.95 4.27 4.54
C ALA A 324 -0.03 5.03 3.62
N PHE A 325 -1.24 5.31 4.12
CA PHE A 325 -2.26 6.07 3.40
C PHE A 325 -1.82 7.51 3.06
N GLU A 326 -1.25 8.25 4.01
CA GLU A 326 -0.74 9.61 3.79
C GLU A 326 0.45 9.64 2.82
N ARG A 327 1.18 8.53 2.70
CA ARG A 327 2.23 8.33 1.69
C ARG A 327 1.68 7.90 0.33
N GLY A 328 0.37 7.68 0.20
CA GLY A 328 -0.26 7.18 -1.01
C GLY A 328 0.08 5.73 -1.35
N LEU A 329 0.48 4.93 -0.36
CA LEU A 329 0.81 3.51 -0.54
C LEU A 329 -0.35 2.60 -0.09
N PRO A 330 -0.59 1.47 -0.79
CA PRO A 330 -1.54 0.47 -0.36
C PRO A 330 -1.03 -0.25 0.90
N PHE A 331 -1.94 -0.53 1.81
CA PHE A 331 -1.65 -1.26 3.04
C PHE A 331 -2.03 -2.73 2.90
N PHE A 332 -1.09 -3.64 3.13
CA PHE A 332 -1.34 -5.08 3.12
C PHE A 332 -1.85 -5.56 4.49
N PRO A 333 -2.90 -6.41 4.57
CA PRO A 333 -3.62 -7.05 3.46
C PRO A 333 -4.79 -6.22 2.89
N SER A 334 -5.20 -5.12 3.54
CA SER A 334 -6.49 -4.49 3.29
C SER A 334 -6.74 -3.96 1.87
N ASP A 335 -5.71 -3.46 1.19
CA ASP A 335 -5.85 -2.87 -0.15
C ASP A 335 -5.44 -3.83 -1.28
N PHE A 336 -5.00 -5.06 -0.94
CA PHE A 336 -4.46 -6.05 -1.88
C PHE A 336 -5.50 -7.09 -2.29
N LEU A 337 -6.51 -6.65 -3.05
CA LEU A 337 -7.69 -7.42 -3.44
C LEU A 337 -7.40 -8.68 -4.28
N THR A 338 -6.24 -8.75 -4.92
CA THR A 338 -5.85 -9.86 -5.80
C THR A 338 -5.09 -10.97 -5.07
N THR A 339 -4.81 -10.78 -3.79
CA THR A 339 -4.12 -11.76 -2.94
C THR A 339 -5.13 -12.57 -2.14
N ASN A 340 -4.79 -13.82 -1.79
CA ASN A 340 -5.67 -14.63 -0.92
C ASN A 340 -5.93 -13.97 0.42
N ALA A 341 -4.87 -13.42 1.03
CA ALA A 341 -4.96 -12.71 2.30
C ALA A 341 -5.85 -11.45 2.22
N GLY A 342 -5.84 -10.75 1.09
CA GLY A 342 -6.73 -9.60 0.86
C GLY A 342 -8.18 -10.03 0.67
N VAL A 343 -8.43 -11.14 -0.03
CA VAL A 343 -9.78 -11.71 -0.18
C VAL A 343 -10.33 -12.16 1.17
N THR A 344 -9.56 -12.91 1.97
CA THR A 344 -10.01 -13.32 3.31
C THR A 344 -10.28 -12.11 4.21
N TRP A 345 -9.42 -11.09 4.14
CA TRP A 345 -9.63 -9.84 4.87
C TRP A 345 -10.92 -9.14 4.45
N GLU A 346 -11.21 -9.02 3.14
CA GLU A 346 -12.45 -8.40 2.66
C GLU A 346 -13.68 -9.11 3.20
N LEU A 347 -13.69 -10.45 3.13
CA LEU A 347 -14.82 -11.27 3.61
C LEU A 347 -15.05 -11.09 5.12
N GLU A 348 -13.99 -11.09 5.91
CA GLU A 348 -14.08 -10.81 7.35
C GLU A 348 -14.63 -9.40 7.60
N GLN A 349 -14.14 -8.39 6.86
CA GLN A 349 -14.64 -7.01 6.98
C GLN A 349 -16.09 -6.86 6.50
N ARG A 350 -16.54 -7.64 5.51
CA ARG A 350 -17.93 -7.68 5.05
C ARG A 350 -18.85 -8.17 6.16
N GLN A 351 -18.50 -9.30 6.80
CA GLN A 351 -19.26 -9.84 7.94
C GLN A 351 -19.29 -8.90 9.14
N LEU A 352 -18.19 -8.22 9.45
CA LEU A 352 -18.15 -7.24 10.53
C LEU A 352 -19.08 -6.05 10.26
N ARG A 353 -19.14 -5.58 9.01
CA ARG A 353 -20.01 -4.48 8.60
C ARG A 353 -21.48 -4.87 8.57
N GLU A 354 -21.76 -6.09 8.13
CA GLU A 354 -23.10 -6.67 8.18
C GLU A 354 -23.62 -6.77 9.61
N LYS A 355 -22.87 -7.39 10.52
CA LYS A 355 -23.21 -7.43 11.96
C LYS A 355 -23.39 -6.04 12.56
N ALA A 356 -22.54 -5.07 12.18
CA ALA A 356 -22.65 -3.69 12.65
C ALA A 356 -23.89 -2.98 12.09
N TRP A 357 -24.33 -3.33 10.88
CA TRP A 357 -25.55 -2.82 10.27
C TRP A 357 -26.80 -3.45 10.90
N GLU A 358 -26.79 -4.76 11.14
CA GLU A 358 -27.88 -5.49 11.82
C GLU A 358 -28.11 -5.01 13.25
N LYS A 359 -27.03 -4.68 13.96
CA LYS A 359 -27.11 -4.11 15.32
C LYS A 359 -27.80 -2.74 15.35
N ARG A 360 -27.87 -2.02 14.23
CA ARG A 360 -28.55 -0.72 14.17
C ARG A 360 -30.06 -0.93 13.99
N PRO A 361 -30.91 -0.20 14.73
CA PRO A 361 -32.35 -0.30 14.57
C PRO A 361 -32.78 0.13 13.16
N LYS A 362 -33.91 -0.39 12.69
CA LYS A 362 -34.41 -0.19 11.30
C LYS A 362 -34.42 1.29 10.86
N SER A 363 -34.74 2.22 11.74
CA SER A 363 -34.79 3.66 11.45
C SER A 363 -33.42 4.36 11.39
N LYS A 364 -32.34 3.72 11.86
CA LYS A 364 -30.97 4.27 11.88
C LYS A 364 -30.01 3.53 10.95
N ARG A 365 -30.40 2.37 10.45
CA ARG A 365 -29.63 1.62 9.45
C ARG A 365 -29.99 2.15 8.05
N THR A 366 -28.99 2.18 7.17
CA THR A 366 -29.19 2.59 5.79
C THR A 366 -30.04 1.55 5.08
N GLU A 367 -31.15 1.98 4.47
CA GLU A 367 -31.95 1.14 3.59
C GLU A 367 -31.46 1.33 2.16
N TRP A 368 -30.85 0.29 1.59
CA TRP A 368 -30.22 0.37 0.28
C TRP A 368 -31.22 0.30 -0.87
N ASP A 369 -32.34 -0.42 -0.70
CA ASP A 369 -33.35 -0.63 -1.74
C ASP A 369 -34.18 0.64 -2.04
N SER A 370 -34.40 1.47 -1.02
CA SER A 370 -35.13 2.72 -1.13
C SER A 370 -34.25 3.91 -1.53
N LEU A 371 -32.94 3.72 -1.71
CA LEU A 371 -32.00 4.77 -2.09
C LEU A 371 -32.34 5.32 -3.47
N GLU A 372 -32.67 6.62 -3.57
CA GLU A 372 -32.94 7.28 -4.84
C GLU A 372 -31.65 7.78 -5.49
N LEU A 373 -31.29 7.21 -6.65
CA LEU A 373 -30.11 7.58 -7.44
C LEU A 373 -30.39 8.65 -8.52
N GLY A 374 -31.59 9.25 -8.47
CA GLY A 374 -32.08 10.21 -9.45
C GLY A 374 -32.54 9.56 -10.76
N ALA A 375 -33.28 10.33 -11.56
CA ALA A 375 -33.82 9.89 -12.86
C ALA A 375 -34.66 8.59 -12.77
N GLY A 376 -35.46 8.44 -11.71
CA GLY A 376 -36.32 7.26 -11.50
C GLY A 376 -35.59 6.00 -11.05
N ARG A 377 -34.26 6.02 -10.91
CA ARG A 377 -33.47 4.88 -10.43
C ARG A 377 -33.55 4.78 -8.91
N LYS A 378 -33.84 3.58 -8.41
CA LYS A 378 -33.88 3.23 -6.99
C LYS A 378 -33.01 2.01 -6.72
N GLY A 379 -32.47 1.93 -5.51
CA GLY A 379 -31.61 0.84 -5.08
C GLY A 379 -30.12 1.17 -5.15
N GLU A 380 -29.33 0.39 -4.42
CA GLU A 380 -27.87 0.47 -4.43
C GLU A 380 -27.30 -0.40 -5.56
N VAL A 381 -26.25 0.07 -6.24
CA VAL A 381 -25.58 -0.72 -7.30
C VAL A 381 -24.62 -1.71 -6.63
N GLY A 382 -24.88 -3.01 -6.81
CA GLY A 382 -24.18 -4.09 -6.12
C GLY A 382 -24.44 -4.08 -4.60
N ASN A 383 -23.68 -4.85 -3.83
CA ASN A 383 -23.86 -4.89 -2.38
C ASN A 383 -23.25 -3.64 -1.68
N GLY A 384 -24.08 -2.89 -0.95
CA GLY A 384 -23.70 -1.66 -0.20
C GLY A 384 -22.55 -1.84 0.79
N MET A 385 -22.37 -3.04 1.31
CA MET A 385 -21.46 -3.37 2.41
C MET A 385 -20.15 -4.03 1.96
N SER A 386 -19.88 -4.15 0.66
CA SER A 386 -18.71 -4.88 0.16
C SER A 386 -18.08 -4.23 -1.06
N CYS A 387 -16.83 -4.58 -1.33
CA CYS A 387 -16.21 -4.26 -2.61
C CYS A 387 -16.61 -5.37 -3.59
N ASP A 388 -17.79 -5.23 -4.19
CA ASP A 388 -18.46 -6.28 -4.98
C ASP A 388 -17.86 -6.45 -6.39
N PHE A 389 -16.60 -6.90 -6.43
CA PHE A 389 -15.92 -7.21 -7.69
C PHE A 389 -16.56 -8.43 -8.39
N GLU A 390 -17.27 -9.27 -7.65
CA GLU A 390 -18.03 -10.38 -8.18
C GLU A 390 -19.18 -9.89 -9.08
N TYR A 391 -19.90 -8.84 -8.66
CA TYR A 391 -20.89 -8.14 -9.50
C TYR A 391 -20.21 -7.48 -10.70
N LEU A 392 -19.10 -6.75 -10.48
CA LEU A 392 -18.39 -6.02 -11.53
C LEU A 392 -17.92 -6.90 -12.69
N PHE A 393 -17.36 -8.06 -12.38
CA PHE A 393 -16.86 -9.03 -13.37
C PHE A 393 -17.87 -10.15 -13.70
N SER A 394 -19.08 -10.11 -13.11
CA SER A 394 -20.10 -11.16 -13.26
C SER A 394 -19.56 -12.57 -12.95
N LEU A 395 -18.73 -12.70 -11.91
CA LEU A 395 -18.01 -13.95 -11.59
C LEU A 395 -18.97 -15.09 -11.21
N HIS A 396 -20.11 -14.76 -10.61
CA HIS A 396 -21.18 -15.73 -10.30
C HIS A 396 -21.88 -16.32 -11.53
N ARG A 397 -21.78 -15.66 -12.70
CA ARG A 397 -22.32 -16.16 -13.98
C ARG A 397 -21.33 -17.08 -14.68
N ARG A 398 -20.04 -17.00 -14.38
CA ARG A 398 -18.99 -17.85 -14.99
C ARG A 398 -18.78 -19.18 -14.27
N LEU A 399 -19.22 -19.30 -13.01
CA LEU A 399 -19.18 -20.55 -12.24
C LEU A 399 -20.36 -21.49 -12.58
N ARG A 400 -21.41 -20.94 -13.20
CA ARG A 400 -22.50 -21.72 -13.80
C ARG A 400 -22.20 -21.79 -15.29
N ASP A 401 -21.84 -22.96 -15.81
CA ASP A 401 -21.62 -23.16 -17.24
C ASP A 401 -22.84 -22.69 -18.07
N PRO A 402 -22.65 -22.16 -19.29
CA PRO A 402 -23.74 -21.72 -20.15
C PRO A 402 -24.61 -22.87 -20.72
N ASP A 403 -24.25 -24.14 -20.47
CA ASP A 403 -24.98 -25.31 -20.98
C ASP A 403 -26.15 -25.75 -20.09
N SER A 404 -26.48 -25.01 -19.03
CA SER A 404 -27.64 -25.29 -18.17
C SER A 404 -28.87 -24.40 -18.45
N GLU A 405 -29.04 -23.90 -19.67
CA GLU A 405 -30.30 -23.28 -20.10
C GLU A 405 -31.14 -24.26 -20.92
N THR A 406 -31.81 -25.20 -20.24
CA THR A 406 -33.17 -25.64 -20.59
C THR A 406 -33.81 -26.35 -19.38
N SER A 407 -34.59 -25.63 -18.57
CA SER A 407 -35.89 -26.11 -18.06
C SER A 407 -36.51 -25.04 -17.17
N ASP A 408 -37.61 -24.48 -17.66
CA ASP A 408 -38.54 -23.66 -16.91
C ASP A 408 -39.13 -24.38 -15.68
N ALA A 409 -39.50 -23.55 -14.70
CA ALA A 409 -40.55 -23.73 -13.70
C ALA A 409 -40.34 -24.77 -12.56
N MET A 410 -40.18 -24.26 -11.33
CA MET A 410 -41.12 -24.35 -10.20
C MET A 410 -40.39 -24.07 -8.88
N ASP A 411 -41.04 -23.29 -8.01
CA ASP A 411 -40.64 -23.02 -6.62
C ASP A 411 -40.42 -24.31 -5.81
N ILE A 412 -39.24 -24.47 -5.21
CA ILE A 412 -39.03 -25.38 -4.08
C ILE A 412 -38.18 -24.65 -3.02
N ASP A 413 -38.77 -24.54 -1.83
CA ASP A 413 -38.20 -23.95 -0.63
C ASP A 413 -36.82 -24.53 -0.27
N VAL A 414 -35.82 -23.66 -0.20
CA VAL A 414 -34.45 -24.00 0.21
C VAL A 414 -34.31 -23.91 1.72
N GLU A 415 -34.85 -24.90 2.43
CA GLU A 415 -34.39 -25.26 3.77
C GLU A 415 -33.90 -26.71 3.75
N ASN A 416 -32.62 -26.91 4.11
CA ASN A 416 -31.86 -28.16 4.19
C ASN A 416 -30.99 -28.54 2.99
N ALA A 417 -29.93 -27.77 2.75
CA ALA A 417 -28.71 -28.25 2.12
C ALA A 417 -27.45 -27.72 2.85
N ALA A 418 -27.41 -27.88 4.16
CA ALA A 418 -26.21 -27.64 4.96
C ALA A 418 -25.80 -28.95 5.64
N LYS A 419 -25.20 -29.87 4.87
CA LYS A 419 -24.30 -30.96 5.31
C LYS A 419 -23.90 -31.85 4.13
N SER A 420 -22.83 -31.47 3.45
CA SER A 420 -21.90 -32.44 2.84
C SER A 420 -20.52 -31.81 2.74
N THR A 421 -19.59 -32.36 3.51
CA THR A 421 -18.15 -32.10 3.47
C THR A 421 -17.54 -32.64 2.18
N GLY A 422 -16.91 -31.77 1.39
CA GLY A 422 -16.09 -32.15 0.23
C GLY A 422 -15.62 -30.92 -0.57
N GLU A 423 -14.31 -30.61 -0.45
CA GLU A 423 -13.54 -29.61 -1.21
C GLU A 423 -13.91 -28.11 -1.06
N LEU A 424 -12.93 -27.25 -0.76
CA LEU A 424 -13.11 -25.80 -0.68
C LEU A 424 -13.65 -25.27 -2.03
N GLU A 425 -14.93 -24.93 -2.09
CA GLU A 425 -15.49 -24.13 -3.18
C GLU A 425 -14.62 -22.87 -3.35
N SER A 426 -13.98 -22.74 -4.50
CA SER A 426 -13.06 -21.64 -4.77
C SER A 426 -13.85 -20.33 -4.81
N ASN A 427 -13.62 -19.45 -3.83
CA ASN A 427 -14.27 -18.15 -3.77
C ASN A 427 -14.10 -17.41 -5.12
N PRO A 428 -15.17 -16.85 -5.73
CA PRO A 428 -15.10 -16.15 -7.02
C PRO A 428 -14.04 -15.03 -7.06
N LEU A 429 -13.84 -14.30 -5.95
CA LEU A 429 -12.80 -13.27 -5.82
C LEU A 429 -11.38 -13.80 -6.04
N SER A 430 -11.20 -15.12 -5.93
CA SER A 430 -9.92 -15.74 -6.20
C SER A 430 -9.53 -15.66 -7.69
N GLN A 431 -10.42 -15.34 -8.60
CA GLN A 431 -10.11 -15.22 -10.03
C GLN A 431 -9.48 -13.87 -10.40
N LEU A 432 -9.41 -12.92 -9.46
CA LEU A 432 -8.85 -11.59 -9.72
C LEU A 432 -7.34 -11.65 -9.97
N THR A 433 -6.90 -11.02 -11.04
CA THR A 433 -5.49 -10.93 -11.41
C THR A 433 -4.98 -9.49 -11.23
N PRO A 434 -3.83 -9.29 -10.57
CA PRO A 434 -3.24 -7.96 -10.51
C PRO A 434 -2.67 -7.58 -11.86
N PHE A 435 -2.73 -6.29 -12.15
CA PHE A 435 -2.17 -5.74 -13.36
C PHE A 435 -1.09 -4.71 -13.05
N ASP A 436 0.07 -4.82 -13.69
CA ASP A 436 1.20 -3.95 -13.41
C ASP A 436 1.11 -2.62 -14.16
N LYS A 437 1.58 -1.56 -13.50
CA LYS A 437 1.67 -0.20 -14.08
C LYS A 437 2.48 -0.14 -15.36
N SER A 438 3.59 -0.88 -15.43
CA SER A 438 4.49 -0.87 -16.60
C SER A 438 3.83 -1.53 -17.81
N THR A 439 3.19 -2.68 -17.61
CA THR A 439 2.44 -3.40 -18.64
C THR A 439 1.23 -2.59 -19.09
N PHE A 440 0.49 -1.96 -18.18
CA PHE A 440 -0.62 -1.07 -18.55
C PHE A 440 -0.17 0.11 -19.39
N SER A 441 0.93 0.75 -18.99
CA SER A 441 1.48 1.89 -19.74
C SER A 441 1.95 1.49 -21.15
N LYS A 442 2.38 0.23 -21.34
CA LYS A 442 2.68 -0.33 -22.66
C LYS A 442 1.41 -0.59 -23.47
N LEU A 443 0.38 -1.20 -22.87
CA LEU A 443 -0.90 -1.48 -23.54
C LEU A 443 -1.69 -0.23 -23.95
N VAL A 444 -1.61 0.85 -23.15
CA VAL A 444 -2.20 2.15 -23.52
C VAL A 444 -1.46 2.77 -24.71
N LYS A 445 -0.18 2.42 -24.94
CA LYS A 445 0.59 2.89 -26.09
C LYS A 445 0.42 2.00 -27.32
N SER A 446 0.20 0.70 -27.15
CA SER A 446 -0.09 -0.19 -28.26
C SER A 446 -1.56 -0.03 -28.68
N HIS A 447 -1.79 0.45 -29.89
CA HIS A 447 -3.12 0.48 -30.51
C HIS A 447 -3.58 -0.91 -31.00
N GLN A 448 -2.81 -1.98 -30.72
CA GLN A 448 -3.19 -3.34 -31.04
C GLN A 448 -4.27 -3.85 -30.07
N LEU A 449 -5.17 -4.69 -30.60
CA LEU A 449 -6.33 -5.32 -29.96
C LEU A 449 -5.96 -6.41 -28.93
N ASP A 450 -4.85 -6.24 -28.22
CA ASP A 450 -4.51 -7.11 -27.09
C ASP A 450 -5.51 -6.85 -25.96
N SER A 451 -6.53 -7.70 -25.89
CA SER A 451 -7.54 -7.66 -24.84
C SER A 451 -6.90 -8.02 -23.51
N ALA A 452 -7.05 -7.16 -22.51
CA ALA A 452 -6.61 -7.46 -21.15
C ALA A 452 -7.39 -8.68 -20.60
N PRO A 453 -6.78 -9.49 -19.71
CA PRO A 453 -7.48 -10.61 -19.11
C PRO A 453 -8.78 -10.15 -18.44
N ALA A 454 -9.84 -10.95 -18.59
CA ALA A 454 -11.19 -10.50 -18.30
C ALA A 454 -11.47 -10.14 -16.83
N SER A 455 -10.62 -10.58 -15.89
CA SER A 455 -10.73 -10.34 -14.45
C SER A 455 -9.48 -9.63 -13.89
N SER A 456 -8.89 -8.71 -14.66
CA SER A 456 -7.71 -7.94 -14.24
C SER A 456 -8.09 -6.65 -13.49
N VAL A 457 -7.41 -6.42 -12.36
CA VAL A 457 -7.61 -5.27 -11.46
C VAL A 457 -6.31 -4.48 -11.33
N LEU A 458 -6.41 -3.15 -11.47
CA LEU A 458 -5.37 -2.18 -11.15
C LEU A 458 -5.61 -1.56 -9.78
N THR A 459 -4.58 -1.53 -8.93
CA THR A 459 -4.60 -0.73 -7.71
C THR A 459 -4.31 0.72 -8.06
N VAL A 460 -5.22 1.62 -7.68
CA VAL A 460 -5.14 3.03 -8.00
C VAL A 460 -5.30 3.90 -6.76
N ARG A 461 -4.66 5.06 -6.82
CA ARG A 461 -4.83 6.19 -5.92
C ARG A 461 -5.81 7.17 -6.54
N LEU A 462 -6.82 7.57 -5.78
CA LEU A 462 -7.84 8.54 -6.16
C LEU A 462 -7.58 9.84 -5.43
N SER A 463 -7.49 10.94 -6.17
CA SER A 463 -7.39 12.30 -5.64
C SER A 463 -8.64 13.08 -6.00
N PHE A 464 -9.38 13.53 -4.99
CA PHE A 464 -10.62 14.28 -5.21
C PHE A 464 -10.32 15.68 -5.72
N LEU A 465 -10.99 16.09 -6.80
CA LEU A 465 -10.86 17.44 -7.38
C LEU A 465 -11.87 18.42 -6.78
N THR A 466 -12.91 17.89 -6.15
CA THR A 466 -13.95 18.65 -5.44
C THR A 466 -13.96 18.28 -3.96
N ARG A 467 -14.61 19.11 -3.13
CA ARG A 467 -14.76 18.82 -1.70
C ARG A 467 -15.53 17.51 -1.51
N GLY A 468 -14.91 16.55 -0.83
CA GLY A 468 -15.48 15.25 -0.52
C GLY A 468 -14.42 14.26 -0.06
N VAL A 469 -14.86 13.15 0.55
CA VAL A 469 -14.01 12.03 0.97
C VAL A 469 -14.77 10.74 0.66
N ALA A 470 -14.07 9.74 0.12
CA ALA A 470 -14.61 8.40 -0.03
C ALA A 470 -14.49 7.60 1.27
N LYS A 471 -15.53 6.82 1.57
CA LYS A 471 -15.51 5.76 2.58
C LYS A 471 -15.14 4.43 1.92
N SER A 472 -14.78 3.44 2.74
CA SER A 472 -14.62 2.05 2.26
C SER A 472 -15.89 1.56 1.57
N CYS A 473 -15.74 0.82 0.48
CA CYS A 473 -16.79 0.35 -0.43
C CYS A 473 -17.56 1.45 -1.17
N ALA A 474 -16.98 2.64 -1.30
CA ALA A 474 -17.44 3.59 -2.30
C ALA A 474 -17.27 3.01 -3.72
N ARG A 475 -18.19 3.35 -4.62
CA ARG A 475 -18.21 2.95 -6.03
C ARG A 475 -17.41 3.95 -6.84
N ILE A 476 -16.64 3.44 -7.80
CA ILE A 476 -15.88 4.21 -8.77
C ILE A 476 -16.54 4.02 -10.12
N TYR A 477 -16.99 5.12 -10.72
CA TYR A 477 -17.58 5.17 -12.06
C TYR A 477 -16.62 5.89 -13.02
N ARG A 478 -16.56 5.45 -14.27
CA ARG A 478 -15.91 6.23 -15.34
C ARG A 478 -16.79 7.41 -15.75
N LEU A 479 -16.21 8.36 -16.49
CA LEU A 479 -17.01 9.37 -17.17
C LEU A 479 -17.89 8.70 -18.23
N PRO A 480 -19.19 9.08 -18.34
CA PRO A 480 -20.06 8.58 -19.39
C PRO A 480 -19.44 8.78 -20.77
N ARG A 481 -19.53 7.77 -21.64
CA ARG A 481 -19.02 7.85 -23.02
C ARG A 481 -19.77 8.93 -23.80
N LYS A 482 -19.09 9.56 -24.76
CA LYS A 482 -19.77 10.50 -25.67
C LYS A 482 -20.84 9.70 -26.44
N PRO A 483 -22.08 10.19 -26.54
CA PRO A 483 -23.05 9.55 -27.42
C PRO A 483 -22.49 9.57 -28.83
N ILE A 484 -22.35 8.39 -29.44
CA ILE A 484 -21.98 8.26 -30.85
C ILE A 484 -23.19 8.79 -31.63
N LEU A 485 -23.04 9.96 -32.25
CA LEU A 485 -23.99 10.44 -33.25
C LEU A 485 -23.91 9.46 -34.42
N THR A 486 -24.84 8.52 -34.51
CA THR A 486 -25.06 7.77 -35.74
C THR A 486 -25.36 8.78 -36.85
N PRO A 487 -24.61 8.78 -37.96
CA PRO A 487 -24.97 9.63 -39.09
C PRO A 487 -26.39 9.26 -39.53
N PRO A 488 -27.28 10.23 -39.80
CA PRO A 488 -28.60 9.93 -40.31
C PRO A 488 -28.45 9.12 -41.59
N SER A 489 -29.02 7.92 -41.61
CA SER A 489 -29.11 7.11 -42.80
C SER A 489 -29.78 7.94 -43.91
N PRO A 490 -29.27 7.96 -45.15
CA PRO A 490 -29.78 8.83 -46.21
C PRO A 490 -31.20 8.50 -46.70
N ASN A 491 -31.86 7.48 -46.12
CA ASN A 491 -33.23 7.06 -46.45
C ASN A 491 -34.21 7.31 -45.29
N ALA A 492 -34.23 8.51 -44.73
CA ALA A 492 -35.30 8.94 -43.84
C ALA A 492 -36.38 9.66 -44.66
N GLU A 493 -37.37 8.90 -45.16
CA GLU A 493 -38.64 9.47 -45.58
C GLU A 493 -39.29 10.17 -44.39
N VAL A 494 -39.77 11.39 -44.62
CA VAL A 494 -40.46 12.22 -43.63
C VAL A 494 -41.95 11.88 -43.67
N PRO A 495 -42.57 11.42 -42.57
CA PRO A 495 -44.02 11.53 -42.41
C PRO A 495 -44.33 12.68 -41.45
N ALA A 496 -45.29 13.49 -41.89
CA ALA A 496 -45.86 14.60 -41.15
C ALA A 496 -46.67 14.12 -39.93
N THR A 497 -46.57 14.88 -38.84
CA THR A 497 -47.58 15.07 -37.78
C THR A 497 -48.24 13.82 -37.17
N ASP A 498 -47.68 13.31 -36.06
CA ASP A 498 -48.44 12.89 -34.87
C ASP A 498 -47.49 12.69 -33.65
N PRO A 499 -47.99 12.73 -32.41
CA PRO A 499 -47.20 13.11 -31.23
C PRO A 499 -46.25 11.99 -30.77
N SER A 500 -45.01 12.39 -30.48
CA SER A 500 -44.06 11.75 -29.56
C SER A 500 -43.98 10.22 -29.59
N PRO A 501 -42.98 9.62 -30.27
CA PRO A 501 -42.66 8.22 -30.04
C PRO A 501 -42.17 8.05 -28.59
N LEU A 502 -42.85 7.19 -27.82
CA LEU A 502 -42.35 6.74 -26.52
C LEU A 502 -40.92 6.18 -26.70
N PRO A 503 -39.93 6.59 -25.89
CA PRO A 503 -38.59 6.04 -25.98
C PRO A 503 -38.59 4.59 -25.48
N SER A 504 -38.50 3.65 -26.41
CA SER A 504 -38.15 2.27 -26.12
C SER A 504 -36.71 2.22 -25.59
N SER A 505 -36.58 2.12 -24.27
CA SER A 505 -35.42 1.63 -23.49
C SER A 505 -34.01 2.05 -23.96
N SER A 506 -33.56 3.28 -23.65
CA SER A 506 -32.12 3.53 -23.45
C SER A 506 -31.87 4.81 -22.64
N SER A 507 -31.39 4.62 -21.40
CA SER A 507 -30.94 5.59 -20.40
C SER A 507 -31.93 6.67 -19.95
N ALA A 508 -32.44 6.55 -18.70
CA ALA A 508 -33.14 7.62 -17.99
C ALA A 508 -32.25 8.85 -17.67
N LEU A 509 -30.94 8.78 -17.96
CA LEU A 509 -29.97 9.82 -17.65
C LEU A 509 -29.87 10.87 -18.76
N PRO A 510 -29.59 12.14 -18.42
CA PRO A 510 -29.37 13.19 -19.42
C PRO A 510 -28.19 12.88 -20.35
N SER A 511 -28.31 13.17 -21.64
CA SER A 511 -27.24 12.95 -22.64
C SER A 511 -26.03 13.88 -22.46
N ASP A 512 -26.22 15.02 -21.78
CA ASP A 512 -25.19 16.00 -21.45
C ASP A 512 -24.46 15.71 -20.13
N LEU A 513 -24.70 14.55 -19.50
CA LEU A 513 -24.17 14.22 -18.18
C LEU A 513 -22.64 14.31 -18.11
N ARG A 514 -21.93 13.89 -19.17
CA ARG A 514 -20.47 14.01 -19.26
C ARG A 514 -20.02 15.46 -19.14
N ASP A 515 -20.66 16.37 -19.87
CA ASP A 515 -20.31 17.79 -19.89
C ASP A 515 -20.64 18.46 -18.56
N GLN A 516 -21.73 18.04 -17.91
CA GLN A 516 -22.06 18.49 -16.55
C GLN A 516 -20.95 18.17 -15.55
N TRP A 517 -20.36 16.97 -15.62
CA TRP A 517 -19.22 16.58 -14.78
C TRP A 517 -17.93 17.33 -15.13
N LEU A 518 -17.66 17.56 -16.43
CA LEU A 518 -16.48 18.30 -16.88
C LEU A 518 -16.53 19.77 -16.45
N ARG A 519 -17.72 20.40 -16.38
CA ARG A 519 -17.90 21.76 -15.84
C ARG A 519 -17.52 21.91 -14.37
N LEU A 520 -17.46 20.81 -13.60
CA LEU A 520 -17.05 20.83 -12.19
C LEU A 520 -15.53 20.80 -11.99
N LEU A 521 -14.75 20.64 -13.07
CA LEU A 521 -13.31 20.69 -12.98
C LEU A 521 -12.85 22.12 -12.64
N PRO A 522 -11.91 22.30 -11.69
CA PRO A 522 -11.35 23.61 -11.41
C PRO A 522 -10.64 24.14 -12.65
N GLN A 523 -11.08 25.29 -13.18
CA GLN A 523 -10.43 25.92 -14.33
C GLN A 523 -9.12 26.58 -13.89
N PRO A 524 -8.06 26.56 -14.73
CA PRO A 524 -6.75 27.09 -14.39
C PRO A 524 -6.73 28.59 -14.03
N THR A 525 -7.79 29.34 -14.36
CA THR A 525 -7.95 30.77 -14.04
C THR A 525 -8.60 31.04 -12.67
N ASP A 526 -9.05 30.01 -11.93
CA ASP A 526 -9.92 30.16 -10.76
C ASP A 526 -9.21 30.08 -9.38
N THR A 527 -7.90 30.28 -9.31
CA THR A 527 -7.19 30.40 -8.01
C THR A 527 -7.63 31.63 -7.18
N ALA A 528 -8.50 32.50 -7.73
CA ALA A 528 -9.08 33.64 -7.01
C ALA A 528 -10.58 33.50 -6.65
N ARG A 529 -11.29 32.43 -7.05
CA ARG A 529 -12.76 32.33 -6.84
C ARG A 529 -13.21 30.96 -6.32
N SER A 530 -12.98 30.70 -5.03
CA SER A 530 -13.69 29.62 -4.32
C SER A 530 -14.34 30.14 -3.04
N ARG A 531 -15.49 30.81 -3.17
CA ARG A 531 -16.57 30.84 -2.18
C ARG A 531 -17.91 31.13 -2.87
N LEU A 532 -18.50 30.14 -3.57
CA LEU A 532 -19.94 30.15 -3.82
C LEU A 532 -20.49 28.75 -3.52
N GLY A 533 -21.03 28.59 -2.32
CA GLY A 533 -22.05 27.58 -2.07
C GLY A 533 -23.32 28.04 -2.76
N LYS A 534 -23.93 27.17 -3.57
CA LYS A 534 -25.29 27.35 -4.09
C LYS A 534 -26.28 27.26 -2.93
N ASN A 535 -26.54 28.39 -2.30
CA ASN A 535 -27.81 28.76 -1.69
C ASN A 535 -28.01 30.23 -2.08
N GLY A 536 -29.21 30.58 -2.54
CA GLY A 536 -29.53 31.84 -3.22
C GLY A 536 -28.77 33.07 -2.72
N SER A 537 -28.05 33.68 -3.66
CA SER A 537 -27.42 35.02 -3.68
C SER A 537 -26.03 34.88 -4.31
N ALA A 538 -25.87 35.37 -5.54
CA ALA A 538 -24.55 35.58 -6.10
C ALA A 538 -23.79 36.57 -5.23
N LYS A 539 -22.91 36.09 -4.34
CA LYS A 539 -22.04 36.99 -3.56
C LYS A 539 -21.11 37.71 -4.52
N ILE A 540 -21.39 38.98 -4.77
CA ILE A 540 -20.55 39.82 -5.62
C ILE A 540 -19.12 39.85 -5.06
N ALA A 541 -18.14 39.52 -5.89
CA ALA A 541 -16.73 39.60 -5.53
C ALA A 541 -16.38 41.00 -5.01
N LYS A 542 -15.61 41.09 -3.91
CA LYS A 542 -15.32 42.35 -3.21
C LYS A 542 -14.65 43.40 -4.11
N SER A 543 -13.99 43.01 -5.21
CA SER A 543 -13.24 43.87 -6.12
C SER A 543 -13.98 44.32 -7.39
N THR A 544 -15.30 44.16 -7.47
CA THR A 544 -16.06 44.52 -8.69
C THR A 544 -16.60 45.95 -8.60
N ASP A 545 -16.49 46.71 -9.70
CA ASP A 545 -16.92 48.10 -9.86
C ASP A 545 -18.43 48.30 -9.59
N LEU A 546 -18.82 49.47 -9.09
CA LEU A 546 -20.17 49.75 -8.58
C LEU A 546 -21.26 49.61 -9.65
N ASP A 547 -20.96 49.97 -10.90
CA ASP A 547 -21.92 49.87 -12.00
C ASP A 547 -22.08 48.44 -12.51
N THR A 548 -21.03 47.62 -12.44
CA THR A 548 -21.13 46.18 -12.72
C THR A 548 -21.98 45.46 -11.67
N ARG A 549 -21.91 45.90 -10.40
CA ARG A 549 -22.79 45.43 -9.33
C ARG A 549 -24.26 45.73 -9.62
N LYS A 550 -24.56 46.97 -10.03
CA LYS A 550 -25.93 47.38 -10.36
C LYS A 550 -26.47 46.56 -11.54
N ARG A 551 -25.67 46.30 -12.57
CA ARG A 551 -26.06 45.45 -13.71
C ARG A 551 -26.35 44.01 -13.30
N LEU A 552 -25.48 43.40 -12.50
CA LEU A 552 -25.68 42.01 -12.05
C LEU A 552 -26.91 41.89 -11.13
N LEU A 553 -27.13 42.86 -10.25
CA LEU A 553 -28.33 42.92 -9.40
C LEU A 553 -29.59 43.12 -10.23
N ALA A 554 -29.57 44.04 -11.20
CA ALA A 554 -30.68 44.24 -12.12
C ALA A 554 -30.98 42.98 -12.94
N GLN A 555 -29.94 42.24 -13.35
CA GLN A 555 -30.08 40.96 -14.06
C GLN A 555 -30.68 39.87 -13.17
N GLU A 556 -30.30 39.78 -11.89
CA GLU A 556 -30.94 38.86 -10.93
C GLU A 556 -32.41 39.24 -10.67
N LEU A 557 -32.71 40.53 -10.52
CA LEU A 557 -34.07 41.02 -10.24
C LEU A 557 -35.02 40.92 -11.44
N THR A 558 -34.49 40.92 -12.66
CA THR A 558 -35.26 40.77 -13.92
C THR A 558 -35.26 39.35 -14.47
N ALA A 559 -34.49 38.44 -13.85
CA ALA A 559 -34.51 37.04 -14.24
C ALA A 559 -35.93 36.46 -14.03
N PRO A 560 -36.43 35.64 -14.97
CA PRO A 560 -37.71 34.98 -14.80
C PRO A 560 -37.69 34.17 -13.49
N PRO A 561 -38.76 34.25 -12.67
CA PRO A 561 -38.83 33.50 -11.42
C PRO A 561 -38.64 32.01 -11.72
N ILE A 562 -37.86 31.33 -10.87
CA ILE A 562 -37.70 29.88 -10.95
C ILE A 562 -39.11 29.27 -10.97
N PRO A 563 -39.44 28.42 -11.97
CA PRO A 563 -40.78 27.83 -12.07
C PRO A 563 -41.16 27.17 -10.75
N TRP A 564 -42.32 27.55 -10.20
CA TRP A 564 -42.85 26.95 -8.97
C TRP A 564 -43.92 25.90 -9.33
N PRO A 565 -43.89 24.70 -8.72
CA PRO A 565 -42.86 24.23 -7.78
C PRO A 565 -41.53 23.99 -8.49
N SER A 566 -40.42 24.25 -7.79
CA SER A 566 -39.09 23.89 -8.30
C SER A 566 -39.08 22.40 -8.64
N ALA A 567 -38.40 22.03 -9.74
CA ALA A 567 -38.22 20.61 -10.06
C ALA A 567 -37.68 19.91 -8.82
N LYS A 568 -38.33 18.82 -8.38
CA LYS A 568 -37.90 18.06 -7.21
C LYS A 568 -36.41 17.72 -7.37
N ALA A 569 -35.64 17.82 -6.29
CA ALA A 569 -34.18 17.67 -6.24
C ALA A 569 -33.65 16.28 -6.64
N ASN A 570 -34.42 15.47 -7.37
CA ASN A 570 -34.07 14.16 -7.92
C ASN A 570 -34.44 14.03 -9.42
N VAL A 571 -34.92 15.12 -10.06
CA VAL A 571 -35.42 15.12 -11.46
C VAL A 571 -34.41 15.72 -12.44
N ALA A 572 -33.68 16.79 -12.06
CA ALA A 572 -32.67 17.43 -12.91
C ALA A 572 -31.24 17.35 -12.34
N ASP A 573 -31.09 17.51 -11.02
CA ASP A 573 -29.85 17.33 -10.28
C ASP A 573 -30.18 16.76 -8.89
N ILE A 574 -29.15 16.33 -8.13
CA ILE A 574 -29.27 15.91 -6.73
C ILE A 574 -28.66 17.00 -5.85
N ASN A 575 -29.49 17.90 -5.32
CA ASN A 575 -29.05 19.03 -4.49
C ASN A 575 -27.94 19.86 -5.16
N GLY A 576 -28.05 20.13 -6.47
CA GLY A 576 -27.04 20.87 -7.23
C GLY A 576 -25.83 20.05 -7.70
N HIS A 577 -25.82 18.73 -7.47
CA HIS A 577 -24.83 17.79 -8.01
C HIS A 577 -25.38 17.04 -9.23
N PRO A 578 -24.58 16.85 -10.30
CA PRO A 578 -24.99 16.03 -11.44
C PRO A 578 -25.32 14.61 -11.03
N PHE A 579 -26.15 13.93 -11.83
CA PHE A 579 -26.50 12.54 -11.56
C PHE A 579 -25.27 11.62 -11.63
N VAL A 580 -25.31 10.57 -10.81
CA VAL A 580 -24.27 9.54 -10.83
C VAL A 580 -24.42 8.71 -12.11
N PRO A 581 -23.32 8.33 -12.79
CA PRO A 581 -23.37 7.47 -13.97
C PRO A 581 -24.10 6.14 -13.75
N ASP A 582 -24.34 5.41 -14.83
CA ASP A 582 -25.08 4.16 -14.77
C ASP A 582 -24.24 2.97 -14.27
N ALA A 583 -24.89 1.86 -13.95
CA ALA A 583 -24.22 0.63 -13.53
C ALA A 583 -23.19 0.11 -14.56
N GLN A 584 -23.42 0.38 -15.85
CA GLN A 584 -22.49 0.03 -16.93
C GLN A 584 -21.14 0.74 -16.79
N ASP A 585 -21.16 1.99 -16.30
CA ASP A 585 -19.98 2.83 -16.08
C ASP A 585 -19.29 2.55 -14.74
N LEU A 586 -19.80 1.61 -13.93
CA LEU A 586 -19.09 1.16 -12.73
C LEU A 586 -17.79 0.45 -13.16
N ILE A 587 -16.65 0.96 -12.68
CA ILE A 587 -15.32 0.44 -13.02
C ILE A 587 -14.58 -0.15 -11.83
N GLY A 588 -15.01 0.11 -10.59
CA GLY A 588 -14.27 -0.37 -9.43
C GLY A 588 -14.83 0.07 -8.08
N PHE A 589 -14.08 -0.23 -7.02
CA PHE A 589 -14.44 0.08 -5.64
C PHE A 589 -13.25 0.64 -4.85
N VAL A 590 -13.56 1.49 -3.88
CA VAL A 590 -12.61 2.04 -2.91
C VAL A 590 -12.44 1.07 -1.75
N THR A 591 -11.21 0.70 -1.43
CA THR A 591 -10.88 -0.14 -0.26
C THR A 591 -10.70 0.73 0.99
N SER A 592 -9.87 1.77 0.88
CA SER A 592 -9.52 2.67 1.97
C SER A 592 -9.60 4.12 1.49
N GLY A 593 -10.38 4.96 2.18
CA GLY A 593 -10.51 6.38 1.84
C GLY A 593 -10.59 7.25 3.09
N SER A 594 -9.93 8.41 3.03
CA SER A 594 -9.91 9.39 4.11
C SER A 594 -9.50 10.77 3.58
N PHE A 595 -9.61 11.80 4.43
CA PHE A 595 -9.01 13.10 4.14
C PHE A 595 -7.49 13.00 4.36
N SER A 596 -6.69 13.34 3.35
CA SER A 596 -5.24 13.38 3.49
C SER A 596 -4.80 14.72 4.03
N LEU A 597 -4.08 14.69 5.14
CA LEU A 597 -3.52 15.88 5.75
C LEU A 597 -2.30 16.40 4.97
N SER A 598 -1.59 15.53 4.26
CA SER A 598 -0.42 15.93 3.45
C SER A 598 -0.79 16.71 2.20
N GLU A 599 -1.90 16.36 1.51
CA GLU A 599 -2.36 17.05 0.31
C GLU A 599 -3.52 18.04 0.55
N GLY A 600 -4.13 18.03 1.73
CA GLY A 600 -5.25 18.93 2.07
C GLY A 600 -6.55 18.64 1.29
N ARG A 601 -6.71 17.42 0.77
CA ARG A 601 -7.88 16.98 0.00
C ARG A 601 -8.24 15.53 0.29
N GLY A 602 -9.43 15.11 -0.14
CA GLY A 602 -9.85 13.71 -0.06
C GLY A 602 -8.95 12.84 -0.93
N ILE A 603 -8.46 11.73 -0.36
CA ILE A 603 -7.70 10.71 -1.08
C ILE A 603 -8.35 9.35 -0.81
N ALA A 604 -8.25 8.45 -1.77
CA ALA A 604 -8.62 7.06 -1.57
C ALA A 604 -7.68 6.12 -2.32
N VAL A 605 -7.64 4.86 -1.87
CA VAL A 605 -7.02 3.73 -2.56
C VAL A 605 -8.15 2.78 -2.94
N GLY A 606 -8.10 2.26 -4.16
CA GLY A 606 -9.12 1.35 -4.67
C GLY A 606 -8.61 0.47 -5.79
N GLY A 607 -9.45 -0.47 -6.22
CA GLY A 607 -9.22 -1.33 -7.36
C GLY A 607 -10.14 -0.97 -8.51
N ILE A 608 -9.62 -0.85 -9.74
CA ILE A 608 -10.40 -0.65 -10.97
C ILE A 608 -10.16 -1.76 -11.99
N ALA A 609 -11.19 -2.10 -12.76
CA ALA A 609 -11.15 -3.10 -13.81
C ALA A 609 -10.43 -2.56 -15.05
N VAL A 610 -9.38 -3.28 -15.48
CA VAL A 610 -8.55 -2.88 -16.62
C VAL A 610 -9.35 -2.82 -17.91
N SER A 611 -10.17 -3.86 -18.16
CA SER A 611 -10.98 -4.01 -19.37
C SER A 611 -11.97 -2.86 -19.60
N LYS A 612 -12.39 -2.14 -18.55
CA LYS A 612 -13.35 -1.04 -18.66
C LYS A 612 -12.71 0.34 -18.88
N VAL A 613 -11.41 0.47 -18.61
CA VAL A 613 -10.69 1.76 -18.57
C VAL A 613 -9.64 1.88 -19.68
N LEU A 614 -9.23 0.75 -20.26
CA LEU A 614 -8.18 0.70 -21.29
C LEU A 614 -8.52 1.56 -22.52
N ASP A 615 -9.75 1.45 -23.03
CA ASP A 615 -10.21 2.21 -24.20
C ASP A 615 -10.24 3.72 -23.91
N ASP A 616 -10.82 4.12 -22.77
CA ASP A 616 -10.94 5.51 -22.37
C ASP A 616 -9.55 6.18 -22.22
N MET A 617 -8.56 5.43 -21.75
CA MET A 617 -7.16 5.89 -21.64
C MET A 617 -6.40 5.94 -22.98
N ARG A 618 -6.83 5.15 -23.98
CA ARG A 618 -6.30 5.20 -25.35
C ARG A 618 -6.85 6.40 -26.11
N GLU A 619 -8.13 6.74 -25.89
CA GLU A 619 -8.78 7.91 -26.50
C GLU A 619 -8.22 9.23 -25.94
N ASP A 620 -8.25 9.40 -24.61
CA ASP A 620 -7.75 10.60 -23.94
C ASP A 620 -7.18 10.27 -22.56
N ARG A 621 -5.86 10.40 -22.40
CA ARG A 621 -5.19 10.13 -21.13
C ARG A 621 -5.59 11.07 -19.99
N THR A 622 -6.03 12.29 -20.30
CA THR A 622 -6.37 13.29 -19.30
C THR A 622 -7.79 13.07 -18.79
N GLN A 623 -8.75 12.90 -19.71
CA GLN A 623 -10.14 12.64 -19.36
C GLN A 623 -10.39 11.18 -18.96
N GLY A 624 -9.67 10.20 -19.53
CA GLY A 624 -9.76 8.78 -19.16
C GLY A 624 -9.29 8.52 -17.72
N ALA A 625 -8.42 9.38 -17.18
CA ALA A 625 -8.00 9.36 -15.78
C ALA A 625 -9.02 9.97 -14.80
N LEU A 626 -10.10 10.58 -15.31
CA LEU A 626 -11.16 11.13 -14.47
C LEU A 626 -12.20 10.07 -14.16
N CYS A 627 -12.68 10.09 -12.92
CA CYS A 627 -13.71 9.18 -12.43
C CYS A 627 -14.65 9.90 -11.47
N ILE A 628 -15.83 9.32 -11.27
CA ILE A 628 -16.83 9.79 -10.32
C ILE A 628 -16.89 8.76 -9.18
N VAL A 629 -16.72 9.23 -7.95
CA VAL A 629 -16.72 8.39 -6.76
C VAL A 629 -17.97 8.68 -5.93
N ARG A 630 -18.70 7.63 -5.53
CA ARG A 630 -19.91 7.72 -4.72
C ARG A 630 -19.83 6.78 -3.52
N ASN A 631 -20.14 7.28 -2.33
CA ASN A 631 -20.21 6.45 -1.13
C ASN A 631 -21.46 5.56 -1.15
N ALA A 632 -21.35 4.37 -0.56
CA ALA A 632 -22.50 3.48 -0.36
C ALA A 632 -23.56 4.17 0.51
N GLY A 633 -24.83 4.10 0.11
CA GLY A 633 -25.93 4.76 0.81
C GLY A 633 -26.03 6.28 0.59
N GLU A 634 -25.14 6.88 -0.20
CA GLU A 634 -25.22 8.28 -0.62
C GLU A 634 -25.61 8.34 -2.10
N SER A 635 -26.44 9.31 -2.48
CA SER A 635 -26.87 9.52 -3.87
C SER A 635 -25.98 10.50 -4.64
N VAL A 636 -25.09 11.21 -3.94
CA VAL A 636 -24.22 12.24 -4.51
C VAL A 636 -22.86 11.66 -4.91
N GLY A 637 -22.48 11.85 -6.17
CA GLY A 637 -21.14 11.56 -6.68
C GLY A 637 -20.17 12.74 -6.52
N ARG A 638 -18.87 12.46 -6.55
CA ARG A 638 -17.80 13.45 -6.52
C ARG A 638 -16.77 13.14 -7.60
N ILE A 639 -16.32 14.16 -8.31
CA ILE A 639 -15.28 13.99 -9.33
C ILE A 639 -13.90 13.86 -8.69
N ALA A 640 -13.16 12.85 -9.14
CA ALA A 640 -11.81 12.52 -8.71
C ALA A 640 -10.95 12.13 -9.91
N ARG A 641 -9.64 12.14 -9.73
CA ARG A 641 -8.67 11.63 -10.69
C ARG A 641 -7.99 10.41 -10.11
N TRP A 642 -7.84 9.37 -10.91
CA TRP A 642 -7.11 8.17 -10.50
C TRP A 642 -5.69 8.16 -11.09
N GLU A 643 -4.75 7.60 -10.33
CA GLU A 643 -3.35 7.39 -10.67
C GLU A 643 -2.95 5.96 -10.30
N ILE A 644 -2.19 5.29 -11.15
CA ILE A 644 -1.74 3.91 -10.89
C ILE A 644 -0.60 3.93 -9.90
N ILE A 645 -0.70 3.08 -8.87
CA ILE A 645 0.35 2.90 -7.87
C ILE A 645 1.43 1.96 -8.39
#